data_AF-A0A1W2AL88-F1
#
_entry.id   AF-A0A1W2AL88-F1
#
_cell.length_a   1.000
_cell.length_b   1.000
_cell.length_c   1.000
_cell.angle_alpha   90.00
_cell.angle_beta   90.00
_cell.angle_gamma   90.00
#
_symmetry.space_group_name_H-M   'P 1'
#
loop_
_entity.id
_entity.type
_entity.pdbx_description
1 polymer ?
#
loop_
_entity_poly.entity_id
_entity_poly.type
_entity_poly.pdbx_seq_one_letter_code
_entity_poly.pdbx_strand_id
1 'polypeptide(L)'
;MMGGLSLSFGAPLVLAGLLALPVIWWLLKLTPPRPQTEAFPPLRILQRVLKSEETPSKSPWWLTLLRLLLAALVIFALAAPTLNPRESVVTGSGPVALLVDNGWASAEGWNERVAAARDLIRQAGEAGRPVALAFTAEDTDNDATPVEAATALERLGAARPRPIPADRTGAAERLATGLAGRPVGSLVFLSDGLDSAGTQAAIERLQALAPEQTLTYRPDIGGVVALTAADNSTDALVVDAVRPAGLTTGFRADLLAVDPQGREIARTALGFAAGEATASARFEIPVELRNDIARLQLDNAGNAAEVRLVDDSFRRRRVALVSGEPADLAQPLLSPLYYISRALEPFADIVRAQSADLSEAIPALLEQRPSVVVLADIGVLPEEAEDALQAFVENGGYLVRFAGPRLAATTGEDRLVPVRLRGGERQLGGAMSWSEPQTVAAMDEDSPFAGIAVPDDVTVSRQILAEPSADLADRTWASLADGTPLVTAETVGAGTIVLFHVTAEATWSNLPISGAFVEMLRRIVSQSRAEAGAPQTGETAAESLAPYRVLDADGRLTAPGPEVEPLDPAADTAITRSHPPGLYGSEDGYRALNLFGADAELAPLPDIAIGANSELRAYESGESVDLAPWLFALALFLFALDALALLLMNGGLSRIRDTVATRSRSAIPGLVFVLITSAFAVTSAPGKAEAQTTLSEPPRVDAATTIEDVERAVKATETTHLAYVETGDEALDEISAAGLSGLSQFIQAKTALEPGEPMGVDIESDELAFYPLLYWPIDASTPMPSEQAISRVDAYMKQGGTVLFDVAGDALTGFGTGQVSAGQRRLRDILGDLDIPPLEPVPNDHVLTKAFYILDSFPGRHSNSELWVESLVPDAEGTMRPARGGDGVSSIMITSNDFASAWAVDDAGLFLFPTDSSDPMQREYAYRAGVNIVMYVLTGNYKADQVHVPALLERLGQ
;
A
#
# COMPACT_ATOMS: atom_id res chain seq x y z
N MET A 1 29.77 -34.95 -28.82
CA MET A 1 31.19 -35.20 -29.18
C MET A 1 32.04 -34.49 -28.14
N MET A 2 33.01 -35.14 -27.48
CA MET A 2 33.94 -34.41 -26.61
C MET A 2 34.75 -33.47 -27.50
N GLY A 3 34.50 -32.16 -27.39
CA GLY A 3 35.27 -31.15 -28.08
C GLY A 3 36.73 -31.25 -27.63
N GLY A 4 37.60 -31.68 -28.53
CA GLY A 4 39.04 -31.62 -28.29
C GLY A 4 39.43 -30.15 -28.16
N LEU A 5 40.11 -29.81 -27.06
CA LEU A 5 40.75 -28.50 -26.88
C LEU A 5 41.62 -28.22 -28.12
N SER A 6 41.21 -27.30 -28.98
CA SER A 6 41.99 -26.92 -30.16
C SER A 6 43.09 -25.98 -29.71
N LEU A 7 44.35 -26.40 -29.89
CA LEU A 7 45.53 -25.61 -29.56
C LEU A 7 46.18 -25.13 -30.87
N SER A 8 46.39 -23.83 -31.03
CA SER A 8 47.23 -23.28 -32.11
C SER A 8 48.39 -22.46 -31.57
N PHE A 9 49.36 -22.17 -32.43
CA PHE A 9 50.56 -21.39 -32.10
C PHE A 9 50.64 -20.21 -33.06
N GLY A 10 50.73 -19.00 -32.54
CA GLY A 10 50.90 -17.78 -33.35
C GLY A 10 52.24 -17.75 -34.10
N ALA A 11 53.28 -18.38 -33.55
CA ALA A 11 54.61 -18.48 -34.16
C ALA A 11 55.15 -19.92 -34.10
N PRO A 12 54.61 -20.87 -34.89
CA PRO A 12 54.91 -22.30 -34.76
C PRO A 12 56.39 -22.64 -35.01
N LEU A 13 57.11 -21.81 -35.77
CA LEU A 13 58.55 -21.99 -36.03
C LEU A 13 59.41 -21.86 -34.78
N VAL A 14 58.96 -21.11 -33.76
CA VAL A 14 59.67 -20.94 -32.48
C VAL A 14 59.81 -22.26 -31.74
N LEU A 15 58.88 -23.21 -31.93
CA LEU A 15 58.92 -24.54 -31.31
C LEU A 15 60.15 -25.36 -31.74
N ALA A 16 60.75 -25.06 -32.89
CA ALA A 16 62.02 -25.67 -33.29
C ALA A 16 63.15 -25.38 -32.29
N GLY A 17 63.02 -24.31 -31.48
CA GLY A 17 63.93 -23.99 -30.37
C GLY A 17 64.04 -25.09 -29.32
N LEU A 18 63.03 -25.97 -29.18
CA LEU A 18 63.10 -27.13 -28.27
C LEU A 18 64.24 -28.10 -28.64
N LEU A 19 64.66 -28.13 -29.91
CA LEU A 19 65.80 -28.93 -30.38
C LEU A 19 67.15 -28.43 -29.82
N ALA A 20 67.21 -27.20 -29.29
CA ALA A 20 68.41 -26.67 -28.65
C ALA A 20 68.58 -27.13 -27.19
N LEU A 21 67.54 -27.68 -26.54
CA LEU A 21 67.60 -28.11 -25.14
C LEU A 21 68.71 -29.15 -24.84
N PRO A 22 68.99 -30.17 -25.68
CA PRO A 22 70.10 -31.09 -25.46
C PRO A 22 71.48 -30.42 -25.51
N VAL A 23 71.63 -29.39 -26.35
CA VAL A 23 72.87 -28.59 -26.45
C VAL A 23 73.05 -27.75 -25.18
N ILE A 24 71.96 -27.12 -24.70
CA ILE A 24 71.94 -26.36 -23.44
C ILE A 24 72.30 -27.27 -22.26
N TRP A 25 71.76 -28.50 -22.20
CA TRP A 25 72.13 -29.49 -21.19
C TRP A 25 73.61 -29.85 -21.22
N TRP A 26 74.17 -30.07 -22.42
CA TRP A 26 75.58 -30.40 -22.59
C TRP A 26 76.50 -29.27 -22.12
N LEU A 27 76.15 -28.02 -22.46
CA LEU A 27 76.91 -26.83 -22.07
C LEU A 27 76.90 -26.60 -20.55
N LEU A 28 75.77 -26.85 -19.88
CA LEU A 28 75.63 -26.74 -18.42
C LEU A 28 76.40 -27.82 -17.63
N LYS A 29 76.88 -28.88 -18.27
CA LYS A 29 77.59 -30.01 -17.63
C LYS A 29 79.10 -29.83 -17.55
N LEU A 30 79.68 -28.82 -18.19
CA LEU A 30 81.12 -28.54 -18.19
C LEU A 30 81.57 -27.98 -16.83
N THR A 31 81.92 -28.85 -15.88
CA THR A 31 82.63 -28.51 -14.64
C THR A 31 84.14 -28.75 -14.82
N PRO A 32 85.03 -27.88 -14.28
CA PRO A 32 86.47 -28.04 -14.46
C PRO A 32 87.00 -29.32 -13.78
N PRO A 33 88.09 -29.94 -14.31
CA PRO A 33 88.65 -31.15 -13.74
C PRO A 33 89.20 -30.93 -12.32
N ARG A 34 89.15 -31.98 -11.49
CA ARG A 34 89.58 -31.97 -10.09
C ARG A 34 91.01 -31.43 -9.94
N PRO A 35 91.30 -30.53 -8.98
CA PRO A 35 92.68 -30.16 -8.67
C PRO A 35 93.43 -31.40 -8.13
N GLN A 36 94.66 -31.61 -8.63
CA GLN A 36 95.53 -32.67 -8.13
C GLN A 36 96.09 -32.28 -6.76
N THR A 37 95.98 -33.17 -5.79
CA THR A 37 96.51 -32.97 -4.43
C THR A 37 97.92 -33.54 -4.34
N GLU A 38 98.88 -32.69 -3.94
CA GLU A 38 100.27 -33.09 -3.67
C GLU A 38 100.55 -32.96 -2.16
N ALA A 39 101.16 -33.97 -1.55
CA ALA A 39 101.39 -33.99 -0.11
C ALA A 39 102.67 -33.22 0.26
N PHE A 40 102.52 -32.04 0.88
CA PHE A 40 103.64 -31.21 1.37
C PHE A 40 103.78 -31.32 2.92
N PRO A 41 104.77 -32.07 3.45
CA PRO A 41 104.80 -32.48 4.87
C PRO A 41 104.88 -31.41 5.98
N PRO A 42 105.44 -30.19 5.83
CA PRO A 42 105.65 -29.29 6.97
C PRO A 42 104.38 -28.59 7.52
N LEU A 43 103.23 -28.68 6.84
CA LEU A 43 102.04 -27.86 7.16
C LEU A 43 101.09 -28.45 8.21
N ARG A 44 101.42 -29.59 8.83
CA ARG A 44 100.54 -30.29 9.78
C ARG A 44 100.20 -29.48 11.04
N ILE A 45 100.98 -28.46 11.36
CA ILE A 45 100.73 -27.56 12.50
C ILE A 45 99.74 -26.43 12.15
N LEU A 46 99.66 -26.03 10.87
CA LEU A 46 98.70 -25.03 10.37
C LEU A 46 97.30 -25.61 10.09
N GLN A 47 97.17 -26.94 10.02
CA GLN A 47 95.89 -27.65 9.82
C GLN A 47 94.93 -27.61 11.03
N ARG A 48 95.35 -27.15 12.22
CA ARG A 48 94.45 -27.01 13.39
C ARG A 48 93.69 -25.68 13.46
N VAL A 49 93.96 -24.72 12.55
CA VAL A 49 93.38 -23.35 12.63
C VAL A 49 92.56 -22.95 11.39
N LEU A 50 92.57 -23.73 10.31
CA LEU A 50 91.76 -23.45 9.12
C LEU A 50 90.69 -24.52 8.92
N LYS A 51 89.44 -24.17 9.26
CA LYS A 51 88.26 -24.90 8.76
C LYS A 51 88.22 -24.71 7.24
N SER A 52 88.55 -25.75 6.48
CA SER A 52 88.28 -25.78 5.04
C SER A 52 86.78 -25.93 4.83
N GLU A 53 86.16 -24.96 4.17
CA GLU A 53 84.84 -25.15 3.55
C GLU A 53 85.02 -26.08 2.34
N GLU A 54 84.45 -27.29 2.41
CA GLU A 54 84.31 -28.16 1.25
C GLU A 54 83.30 -27.53 0.28
N THR A 55 83.77 -27.03 -0.86
CA THR A 55 82.88 -26.65 -1.97
C THR A 55 82.38 -27.91 -2.67
N PRO A 56 81.05 -28.11 -2.81
CA PRO A 56 80.51 -29.29 -3.49
C PRO A 56 80.93 -29.33 -4.97
N SER A 57 81.57 -30.42 -5.40
CA SER A 57 82.16 -30.56 -6.74
C SER A 57 81.18 -30.92 -7.87
N LYS A 58 79.86 -30.91 -7.64
CA LYS A 58 78.84 -31.20 -8.67
C LYS A 58 77.57 -30.38 -8.46
N SER A 59 77.08 -29.74 -9.53
CA SER A 59 75.72 -29.22 -9.56
C SER A 59 74.71 -30.37 -9.45
N PRO A 60 73.71 -30.31 -8.56
CA PRO A 60 72.63 -31.27 -8.50
C PRO A 60 71.89 -31.36 -9.83
N TRP A 61 71.59 -32.58 -10.28
CA TRP A 61 70.90 -32.84 -11.55
C TRP A 61 69.47 -32.28 -11.61
N TRP A 62 68.84 -32.06 -10.45
CA TRP A 62 67.50 -31.48 -10.40
C TRP A 62 67.49 -29.98 -10.76
N LEU A 63 68.59 -29.25 -10.50
CA LEU A 63 68.73 -27.85 -10.93
C LEU A 63 68.90 -27.74 -12.45
N THR A 64 69.62 -28.68 -13.06
CA THR A 64 69.74 -28.71 -14.52
C THR A 64 68.43 -29.08 -15.19
N LEU A 65 67.65 -30.00 -14.61
CA LEU A 65 66.28 -30.30 -15.06
C LEU A 65 65.37 -29.07 -14.97
N LEU A 66 65.41 -28.35 -13.85
CA LEU A 66 64.61 -27.15 -13.64
C LEU A 66 64.95 -26.04 -14.66
N ARG A 67 66.23 -25.84 -14.99
CA ARG A 67 66.66 -24.88 -16.01
C ARG A 67 66.22 -25.26 -17.42
N LEU A 68 66.24 -26.55 -17.77
CA LEU A 68 65.73 -27.02 -19.05
C LEU A 68 64.20 -26.85 -19.15
N LEU A 69 63.48 -27.10 -18.06
CA LEU A 69 62.04 -26.88 -17.98
C LEU A 69 61.69 -25.40 -18.15
N LEU A 70 62.43 -24.50 -17.49
CA LEU A 70 62.29 -23.06 -17.65
C LEU A 70 62.51 -22.65 -19.11
N ALA A 71 63.60 -23.10 -19.74
CA ALA A 71 63.88 -22.81 -21.14
C ALA A 71 62.77 -23.33 -22.07
N ALA A 72 62.25 -24.53 -21.81
CA ALA A 72 61.12 -25.09 -22.56
C ALA A 72 59.85 -24.24 -22.41
N LEU A 73 59.50 -23.81 -21.19
CA LEU A 73 58.34 -22.94 -20.93
C LEU A 73 58.46 -21.59 -21.63
N VAL A 74 59.64 -20.98 -21.65
CA VAL A 74 59.90 -19.74 -22.38
C VAL A 74 59.74 -19.93 -23.90
N ILE A 75 60.25 -21.04 -24.44
CA ILE A 75 60.07 -21.37 -25.87
C ILE A 75 58.59 -21.58 -26.20
N PHE A 76 57.84 -22.29 -25.36
CA PHE A 76 56.39 -22.44 -25.51
C PHE A 76 55.65 -21.10 -25.41
N ALA A 77 56.01 -20.24 -24.45
CA ALA A 77 55.40 -18.92 -24.30
C ALA A 77 55.65 -18.02 -25.52
N LEU A 78 56.88 -18.03 -26.06
CA LEU A 78 57.25 -17.27 -27.28
C LEU A 78 56.60 -17.81 -28.56
N ALA A 79 56.18 -19.08 -28.57
CA ALA A 79 55.41 -19.65 -29.68
C ALA A 79 53.95 -19.15 -29.70
N ALA A 80 53.53 -18.36 -28.70
CA ALA A 80 52.19 -17.80 -28.52
C ALA A 80 51.09 -18.88 -28.64
N PRO A 81 50.99 -19.83 -27.69
CA PRO A 81 49.99 -20.87 -27.72
C PRO A 81 48.62 -20.30 -27.32
N THR A 82 47.62 -20.49 -28.17
CA THR A 82 46.23 -20.08 -27.90
C THR A 82 45.33 -21.30 -27.86
N LEU A 83 44.47 -21.36 -26.84
CA LEU A 83 43.41 -22.35 -26.70
C LEU A 83 42.13 -21.80 -27.32
N ASN A 84 41.47 -22.62 -28.15
CA ASN A 84 40.27 -22.26 -28.91
C ASN A 84 40.48 -21.03 -29.81
N PRO A 85 41.45 -21.08 -30.75
CA PRO A 85 41.70 -19.97 -31.67
C PRO A 85 40.49 -19.69 -32.55
N ARG A 86 40.06 -18.42 -32.61
CA ARG A 86 38.97 -17.96 -33.47
C ARG A 86 39.53 -17.57 -34.84
N GLU A 87 38.99 -18.14 -35.93
CA GLU A 87 39.35 -17.73 -37.29
C GLU A 87 39.00 -16.25 -37.52
N SER A 88 39.78 -15.54 -38.34
CA SER A 88 39.46 -14.16 -38.73
C SER A 88 38.15 -14.16 -39.51
N VAL A 89 37.09 -13.63 -38.91
CA VAL A 89 35.72 -13.73 -39.44
C VAL A 89 35.41 -12.59 -40.42
N VAL A 90 36.06 -11.46 -40.21
CA VAL A 90 35.79 -10.21 -40.93
C VAL A 90 36.60 -10.17 -42.23
N THR A 91 35.93 -10.17 -43.38
CA THR A 91 36.54 -10.18 -44.72
C THR A 91 36.31 -8.85 -45.45
N GLY A 92 36.96 -8.63 -46.59
CA GLY A 92 36.77 -7.42 -47.40
C GLY A 92 37.67 -6.23 -47.06
N SER A 93 37.55 -5.15 -47.86
CA SER A 93 38.51 -4.04 -47.88
C SER A 93 38.03 -2.71 -47.28
N GLY A 94 36.71 -2.53 -47.12
CA GLY A 94 36.10 -1.32 -46.56
C GLY A 94 36.02 -1.29 -45.02
N PRO A 95 35.49 -0.20 -44.41
CA PRO A 95 35.16 -0.14 -42.98
C PRO A 95 34.33 -1.33 -42.49
N VAL A 96 34.43 -1.61 -41.20
CA VAL A 96 33.58 -2.58 -40.49
C VAL A 96 32.48 -1.81 -39.78
N ALA A 97 31.23 -2.07 -40.13
CA ALA A 97 30.06 -1.44 -39.52
C ALA A 97 29.41 -2.39 -38.51
N LEU A 98 29.27 -1.97 -37.26
CA LEU A 98 28.64 -2.75 -36.18
C LEU A 98 27.32 -2.07 -35.79
N LEU A 99 26.22 -2.80 -35.94
CA LEU A 99 24.95 -2.49 -35.31
C LEU A 99 24.80 -3.38 -34.07
N VAL A 100 24.66 -2.79 -32.89
CA VAL A 100 24.62 -3.53 -31.63
C VAL A 100 23.31 -3.27 -30.91
N ASP A 101 22.49 -4.31 -30.74
CA ASP A 101 21.33 -4.20 -29.87
C ASP A 101 21.78 -3.97 -28.43
N ASN A 102 21.27 -2.92 -27.78
CA ASN A 102 21.51 -2.61 -26.36
C ASN A 102 20.23 -2.18 -25.62
N GLY A 103 19.06 -2.57 -26.14
CA GLY A 103 17.79 -2.42 -25.43
C GLY A 103 17.60 -3.43 -24.29
N TRP A 104 16.40 -3.49 -23.74
CA TRP A 104 16.07 -4.28 -22.55
C TRP A 104 16.43 -5.76 -22.70
N ALA A 105 16.20 -6.34 -23.89
CA ALA A 105 16.42 -7.75 -24.18
C ALA A 105 17.91 -8.13 -24.24
N SER A 106 18.80 -7.14 -24.26
CA SER A 106 20.25 -7.36 -24.30
C SER A 106 20.90 -7.44 -22.92
N ALA A 107 20.16 -7.21 -21.82
CA ALA A 107 20.72 -7.09 -20.47
C ALA A 107 21.45 -8.38 -20.02
N GLU A 108 20.78 -9.54 -20.04
CA GLU A 108 21.35 -10.81 -19.60
C GLU A 108 22.58 -11.24 -20.43
N GLY A 109 22.51 -11.05 -21.75
CA GLY A 109 23.55 -11.43 -22.72
C GLY A 109 24.54 -10.32 -23.07
N TRP A 110 24.61 -9.24 -22.28
CA TRP A 110 25.40 -8.05 -22.63
C TRP A 110 26.89 -8.36 -22.69
N ASN A 111 27.37 -9.21 -21.76
CA ASN A 111 28.79 -9.54 -21.67
C ASN A 111 29.27 -10.36 -22.88
N GLU A 112 28.52 -11.37 -23.33
CA GLU A 112 28.85 -12.13 -24.55
C GLU A 112 28.83 -11.22 -25.78
N ARG A 113 27.88 -10.30 -25.83
CA ARG A 113 27.75 -9.34 -26.93
C ARG A 113 28.93 -8.38 -27.00
N VAL A 114 29.32 -7.79 -25.87
CA VAL A 114 30.49 -6.91 -25.77
C VAL A 114 31.76 -7.69 -26.11
N ALA A 115 31.89 -8.95 -25.67
CA ALA A 115 33.02 -9.79 -26.03
C ALA A 115 33.10 -10.02 -27.54
N ALA A 116 32.00 -10.42 -28.19
CA ALA A 116 31.93 -10.60 -29.64
C ALA A 116 32.25 -9.30 -30.40
N ALA A 117 31.66 -8.18 -30.02
CA ALA A 117 31.94 -6.88 -30.62
C ALA A 117 33.41 -6.46 -30.44
N ARG A 118 33.97 -6.63 -29.24
CA ARG A 118 35.37 -6.32 -28.92
C ARG A 118 36.33 -7.11 -29.80
N ASP A 119 36.06 -8.39 -30.03
CA ASP A 119 36.91 -9.25 -30.84
C ASP A 119 36.86 -8.87 -32.32
N LEU A 120 35.67 -8.53 -32.84
CA LEU A 120 35.50 -8.02 -34.20
C LEU A 120 36.21 -6.67 -34.40
N ILE A 121 36.16 -5.78 -33.42
CA ILE A 121 36.85 -4.49 -33.46
C ILE A 121 38.37 -4.68 -33.45
N ARG A 122 38.91 -5.63 -32.64
CA ARG A 122 40.34 -5.95 -32.67
C ARG A 122 40.78 -6.49 -34.02
N GLN A 123 40.02 -7.41 -34.61
CA GLN A 123 40.31 -7.95 -35.95
C GLN A 123 40.31 -6.84 -37.01
N ALA A 124 39.36 -5.90 -36.93
CA ALA A 124 39.34 -4.73 -37.81
C ALA A 124 40.59 -3.87 -37.63
N GLY A 125 41.02 -3.64 -36.38
CA GLY A 125 42.24 -2.90 -36.05
C GLY A 125 43.52 -3.56 -36.56
N GLU A 126 43.66 -4.88 -36.41
CA GLU A 126 44.78 -5.66 -36.96
C GLU A 126 44.86 -5.57 -38.48
N ALA A 127 43.70 -5.50 -39.16
CA ALA A 127 43.59 -5.28 -40.59
C ALA A 127 43.71 -3.80 -41.03
N GLY A 128 43.89 -2.87 -40.08
CA GLY A 128 43.96 -1.42 -40.36
C GLY A 128 42.65 -0.82 -40.89
N ARG A 129 41.51 -1.44 -40.59
CA ARG A 129 40.18 -1.05 -41.08
C ARG A 129 39.46 -0.20 -40.03
N PRO A 130 38.90 0.97 -40.40
CA PRO A 130 38.12 1.79 -39.48
C PRO A 130 36.79 1.13 -39.14
N VAL A 131 36.25 1.43 -37.96
CA VAL A 131 35.03 0.85 -37.41
C VAL A 131 33.94 1.92 -37.22
N ALA A 132 32.76 1.68 -37.78
CA ALA A 132 31.53 2.42 -37.47
C ALA A 132 30.72 1.62 -36.46
N LEU A 133 30.22 2.26 -35.40
CA LEU A 133 29.51 1.60 -34.30
C LEU A 133 28.22 2.36 -33.97
N ALA A 134 27.08 1.67 -34.02
CA ALA A 134 25.80 2.21 -33.58
C ALA A 134 25.08 1.25 -32.62
N PHE A 135 24.42 1.83 -31.62
CA PHE A 135 23.64 1.16 -30.59
C PHE A 135 22.16 1.45 -30.79
N THR A 136 21.27 0.48 -30.56
CA THR A 136 19.84 0.63 -30.89
C THR A 136 18.98 1.32 -29.83
N ALA A 137 19.47 1.43 -28.59
CA ALA A 137 18.79 2.12 -27.49
C ALA A 137 19.51 3.42 -27.11
N GLU A 138 20.18 4.06 -28.06
CA GLU A 138 20.83 5.37 -27.90
C GLU A 138 20.24 6.36 -28.91
N ASP A 139 20.22 7.65 -28.54
CA ASP A 139 19.64 8.73 -29.36
C ASP A 139 20.62 9.22 -30.46
N THR A 140 20.33 10.40 -31.02
CA THR A 140 21.13 11.05 -32.06
C THR A 140 22.58 11.34 -31.66
N ASP A 141 22.89 11.37 -30.36
CA ASP A 141 24.25 11.62 -29.84
C ASP A 141 25.20 10.43 -30.08
N ASN A 142 24.67 9.24 -30.41
CA ASN A 142 25.47 8.09 -30.81
C ASN A 142 26.02 8.25 -32.24
N ASP A 143 27.11 9.00 -32.35
CA ASP A 143 27.86 9.20 -33.60
C ASP A 143 28.42 7.88 -34.16
N ALA A 144 27.95 7.50 -35.35
CA ALA A 144 28.32 6.28 -36.05
C ALA A 144 29.42 6.47 -37.11
N THR A 145 30.12 7.62 -37.12
CA THR A 145 31.25 7.83 -38.05
C THR A 145 32.37 6.80 -37.85
N PRO A 146 33.02 6.32 -38.93
CA PRO A 146 34.10 5.36 -38.81
C PRO A 146 35.33 5.94 -38.09
N VAL A 147 35.73 5.30 -36.99
CA VAL A 147 36.88 5.66 -36.16
C VAL A 147 37.92 4.55 -36.13
N GLU A 148 39.09 4.81 -35.54
CA GLU A 148 40.08 3.76 -35.30
C GLU A 148 39.58 2.73 -34.27
N ALA A 149 40.08 1.50 -34.37
CA ALA A 149 39.67 0.40 -33.50
C ALA A 149 39.83 0.74 -32.00
N ALA A 150 40.86 1.50 -31.62
CA ALA A 150 41.06 1.93 -30.24
C ALA A 150 39.89 2.80 -29.72
N THR A 151 39.48 3.81 -30.51
CA THR A 151 38.34 4.67 -30.17
C THR A 151 37.02 3.90 -30.19
N ALA A 152 36.85 2.95 -31.12
CA ALA A 152 35.67 2.09 -31.14
C ALA A 152 35.57 1.20 -29.88
N LEU A 153 36.71 0.70 -29.37
CA LEU A 153 36.77 -0.05 -28.11
C LEU A 153 36.42 0.81 -26.90
N GLU A 154 36.85 2.08 -26.89
CA GLU A 154 36.47 3.04 -25.84
C GLU A 154 34.96 3.30 -25.85
N ARG A 155 34.37 3.55 -27.04
CA ARG A 155 32.92 3.72 -27.22
C ARG A 155 32.15 2.46 -26.78
N LEU A 156 32.62 1.27 -27.14
CA LEU A 156 32.04 0.00 -26.70
C LEU A 156 32.14 -0.20 -25.17
N GLY A 157 33.25 0.21 -24.56
CA GLY A 157 33.44 0.12 -23.11
C GLY A 157 32.56 1.08 -22.30
N ALA A 158 32.12 2.18 -22.90
CA ALA A 158 31.19 3.13 -22.30
C ALA A 158 29.71 2.69 -22.45
N ALA A 159 29.42 1.82 -23.42
CA ALA A 159 28.06 1.38 -23.71
C ALA A 159 27.50 0.46 -22.62
N ARG A 160 26.19 0.57 -22.39
CA ARG A 160 25.43 -0.23 -21.42
C ARG A 160 24.09 -0.65 -22.02
N PRO A 161 23.51 -1.77 -21.53
CA PRO A 161 22.13 -2.08 -21.85
C PRO A 161 21.19 -1.01 -21.25
N ARG A 162 20.06 -0.80 -21.88
CA ARG A 162 19.04 0.20 -21.48
C ARG A 162 17.69 -0.48 -21.25
N PRO A 163 16.87 0.00 -20.31
CA PRO A 163 15.55 -0.57 -19.98
C PRO A 163 14.46 -0.20 -21.01
N ILE A 164 14.82 0.03 -22.27
CA ILE A 164 13.91 0.54 -23.31
C ILE A 164 13.93 -0.36 -24.54
N PRO A 165 12.90 -0.32 -25.41
CA PRO A 165 12.89 -1.04 -26.68
C PRO A 165 14.04 -0.61 -27.62
N ALA A 166 14.48 -1.52 -28.48
CA ALA A 166 15.51 -1.24 -29.49
C ALA A 166 14.95 -0.44 -30.68
N ASP A 167 15.46 0.76 -30.92
CA ASP A 167 15.26 1.54 -32.15
C ASP A 167 16.30 1.17 -33.22
N ARG A 168 16.02 0.05 -33.91
CA ARG A 168 16.85 -0.42 -35.03
C ARG A 168 16.82 0.53 -36.23
N THR A 169 15.73 1.25 -36.45
CA THR A 169 15.60 2.13 -37.62
C THR A 169 16.50 3.35 -37.46
N GLY A 170 16.41 4.05 -36.31
CA GLY A 170 17.27 5.19 -36.02
C GLY A 170 18.75 4.81 -36.01
N ALA A 171 19.11 3.67 -35.44
CA ALA A 171 20.50 3.21 -35.44
C ALA A 171 21.03 2.84 -36.84
N ALA A 172 20.20 2.23 -37.70
CA ALA A 172 20.56 1.96 -39.09
C ALA A 172 20.73 3.26 -39.90
N GLU A 173 19.89 4.27 -39.66
CA GLU A 173 20.01 5.59 -40.29
C GLU A 173 21.28 6.34 -39.86
N ARG A 174 21.66 6.25 -38.59
CA ARG A 174 22.93 6.79 -38.09
C ARG A 174 24.13 6.09 -38.75
N LEU A 175 24.12 4.76 -38.85
CA LEU A 175 25.15 4.01 -39.57
C LEU A 175 25.25 4.45 -41.04
N ALA A 176 24.12 4.51 -41.73
CA ALA A 176 24.08 4.90 -43.14
C ALA A 176 24.62 6.32 -43.35
N THR A 177 24.28 7.25 -42.46
CA THR A 177 24.76 8.64 -42.47
C THR A 177 26.26 8.71 -42.19
N GLY A 178 26.76 8.00 -41.18
CA GLY A 178 28.18 7.97 -40.81
C GLY A 178 29.08 7.34 -41.89
N LEU A 179 28.53 6.40 -42.67
CA LEU A 179 29.23 5.69 -43.74
C LEU A 179 29.08 6.34 -45.13
N ALA A 180 28.31 7.42 -45.24
CA ALA A 180 27.91 8.02 -46.52
C ALA A 180 29.10 8.23 -47.48
N GLY A 181 29.04 7.54 -48.63
CA GLY A 181 30.05 7.61 -49.69
C GLY A 181 31.24 6.63 -49.57
N ARG A 182 31.26 5.73 -48.58
CA ARG A 182 32.32 4.72 -48.41
C ARG A 182 31.78 3.30 -48.65
N PRO A 183 32.45 2.44 -49.44
CA PRO A 183 32.01 1.05 -49.62
C PRO A 183 32.22 0.27 -48.32
N VAL A 184 31.17 -0.36 -47.79
CA VAL A 184 31.23 -1.12 -46.53
C VAL A 184 31.85 -2.48 -46.80
N GLY A 185 32.91 -2.83 -46.07
CA GLY A 185 33.53 -4.16 -46.21
C GLY A 185 32.70 -5.22 -45.49
N SER A 186 32.48 -5.04 -44.19
CA SER A 186 31.71 -6.00 -43.40
C SER A 186 30.68 -5.27 -42.55
N LEU A 187 29.45 -5.74 -42.60
CA LEU A 187 28.37 -5.31 -41.72
C LEU A 187 28.11 -6.40 -40.69
N VAL A 188 28.22 -6.08 -39.42
CA VAL A 188 27.91 -6.99 -38.32
C VAL A 188 26.68 -6.49 -37.60
N PHE A 189 25.64 -7.33 -37.55
CA PHE A 189 24.48 -7.11 -36.71
C PHE A 189 24.54 -8.03 -35.49
N LEU A 190 24.77 -7.44 -34.32
CA LEU A 190 24.70 -8.12 -33.04
C LEU A 190 23.26 -7.94 -32.52
N SER A 191 22.38 -8.93 -32.77
CA SER A 191 20.93 -8.87 -32.50
C SER A 191 20.51 -9.53 -31.19
N ASP A 192 19.55 -8.96 -30.45
CA ASP A 192 18.99 -9.53 -29.22
C ASP A 192 18.10 -10.77 -29.47
N GLY A 193 17.86 -11.11 -30.74
CA GLY A 193 17.12 -12.29 -31.14
C GLY A 193 15.60 -12.11 -31.18
N LEU A 194 15.08 -10.94 -30.82
CA LEU A 194 13.66 -10.61 -30.89
C LEU A 194 13.36 -9.69 -32.06
N ASP A 195 12.17 -9.79 -32.63
CA ASP A 195 11.68 -8.86 -33.64
C ASP A 195 11.19 -7.56 -32.98
N SER A 196 11.16 -6.48 -33.76
CA SER A 196 10.63 -5.18 -33.35
C SER A 196 10.01 -4.46 -34.55
N ALA A 197 9.07 -3.55 -34.31
CA ALA A 197 8.27 -2.90 -35.35
C ALA A 197 9.09 -2.18 -36.46
N GLY A 198 10.35 -1.83 -36.19
CA GLY A 198 11.26 -1.18 -37.15
C GLY A 198 12.28 -2.11 -37.83
N THR A 199 12.26 -3.42 -37.56
CA THR A 199 13.31 -4.34 -38.01
C THR A 199 13.41 -4.42 -39.53
N GLN A 200 12.30 -4.59 -40.24
CA GLN A 200 12.28 -4.65 -41.70
C GLN A 200 12.82 -3.35 -42.34
N ALA A 201 12.39 -2.20 -41.83
CA ALA A 201 12.85 -0.90 -42.30
C ALA A 201 14.37 -0.74 -42.11
N ALA A 202 14.88 -1.10 -40.93
CA ALA A 202 16.31 -1.08 -40.63
C ALA A 202 17.11 -1.98 -41.58
N ILE A 203 16.64 -3.20 -41.84
CA ILE A 203 17.28 -4.15 -42.78
C ILE A 203 17.39 -3.55 -44.19
N GLU A 204 16.31 -2.95 -44.71
CA GLU A 204 16.31 -2.32 -46.04
C GLU A 204 17.35 -1.20 -46.14
N ARG A 205 17.52 -0.42 -45.07
CA ARG A 205 18.50 0.68 -44.98
C ARG A 205 19.93 0.15 -44.92
N LEU A 206 20.15 -0.95 -44.20
CA LEU A 206 21.45 -1.63 -44.16
C LEU A 206 21.80 -2.32 -45.48
N GLN A 207 20.81 -2.90 -46.18
CA GLN A 207 20.99 -3.48 -47.51
C GLN A 207 21.41 -2.44 -48.55
N ALA A 208 20.90 -1.20 -48.44
CA ALA A 208 21.27 -0.10 -49.33
C ALA A 208 22.76 0.29 -49.25
N LEU A 209 23.47 -0.08 -48.17
CA LEU A 209 24.91 0.12 -48.03
C LEU A 209 25.75 -0.88 -48.85
N ALA A 210 25.12 -1.91 -49.40
CA ALA A 210 25.75 -2.96 -50.21
C ALA A 210 27.06 -3.53 -49.61
N PRO A 211 27.02 -4.08 -48.38
CA PRO A 211 28.22 -4.63 -47.73
C PRO A 211 28.78 -5.85 -48.48
N GLU A 212 30.11 -6.00 -48.52
CA GLU A 212 30.75 -7.19 -49.13
C GLU A 212 30.45 -8.48 -48.36
N GLN A 213 30.29 -8.38 -47.03
CA GLN A 213 29.94 -9.47 -46.12
C GLN A 213 28.96 -8.98 -45.03
N THR A 214 28.01 -9.83 -44.64
CA THR A 214 27.18 -9.61 -43.46
C THR A 214 27.32 -10.76 -42.45
N LEU A 215 27.46 -10.40 -41.18
CA LEU A 215 27.50 -11.32 -40.05
C LEU A 215 26.36 -10.97 -39.09
N THR A 216 25.40 -11.87 -38.91
CA THR A 216 24.30 -11.68 -37.96
C THR A 216 24.48 -12.61 -36.77
N TYR A 217 24.62 -12.05 -35.57
CA TYR A 217 24.68 -12.80 -34.32
C TYR A 217 23.31 -12.88 -33.68
N ARG A 218 22.87 -14.08 -33.29
CA ARG A 218 21.58 -14.35 -32.65
C ARG A 218 21.79 -15.15 -31.35
N PRO A 219 21.21 -14.74 -30.21
CA PRO A 219 21.27 -15.49 -28.96
C PRO A 219 20.19 -16.58 -28.92
N ASP A 220 20.23 -17.41 -27.88
CA ASP A 220 19.09 -18.25 -27.51
C ASP A 220 18.06 -17.39 -26.77
N ILE A 221 16.80 -17.41 -27.23
CA ILE A 221 15.69 -16.65 -26.66
C ILE A 221 14.75 -17.51 -25.82
N GLY A 222 15.09 -18.78 -25.59
CA GLY A 222 14.23 -19.74 -24.89
C GLY A 222 13.84 -19.35 -23.46
N GLY A 223 14.69 -18.55 -22.80
CA GLY A 223 14.50 -18.05 -21.43
C GLY A 223 13.82 -16.68 -21.32
N VAL A 224 13.55 -15.98 -22.43
CA VAL A 224 12.98 -14.63 -22.40
C VAL A 224 11.51 -14.67 -21.96
N VAL A 225 11.17 -13.87 -20.95
CA VAL A 225 9.81 -13.65 -20.46
C VAL A 225 9.57 -12.17 -20.22
N ALA A 226 8.36 -11.69 -20.52
CA ALA A 226 7.92 -10.32 -20.24
C ALA A 226 6.60 -10.32 -19.46
N LEU A 227 6.47 -9.46 -18.45
CA LEU A 227 5.23 -9.24 -17.70
C LEU A 227 4.41 -8.09 -18.36
N THR A 228 3.18 -8.36 -18.78
CA THR A 228 2.41 -7.44 -19.65
C THR A 228 1.20 -6.81 -18.97
N ALA A 229 0.53 -7.53 -18.06
CA ALA A 229 -0.62 -7.04 -17.32
C ALA A 229 -0.58 -7.50 -15.86
N ALA A 230 -1.20 -6.69 -15.00
CA ALA A 230 -1.48 -7.04 -13.61
C ALA A 230 -2.86 -6.49 -13.29
N ASP A 231 -3.76 -7.32 -12.77
CA ASP A 231 -5.13 -6.95 -12.42
C ASP A 231 -5.43 -7.37 -10.97
N ASN A 232 -5.79 -6.41 -10.12
CA ASN A 232 -6.10 -6.62 -8.73
C ASN A 232 -7.61 -6.81 -8.55
N SER A 233 -8.09 -7.94 -9.05
CA SER A 233 -9.49 -8.36 -8.93
C SER A 233 -9.89 -8.63 -7.47
N THR A 234 -11.19 -8.75 -7.18
CA THR A 234 -11.71 -8.98 -5.82
C THR A 234 -11.06 -10.20 -5.15
N ASP A 235 -10.89 -11.29 -5.89
CA ASP A 235 -10.47 -12.58 -5.33
C ASP A 235 -8.94 -12.77 -5.34
N ALA A 236 -8.24 -12.23 -6.33
CA ALA A 236 -6.80 -12.44 -6.50
C ALA A 236 -6.13 -11.32 -7.31
N LEU A 237 -4.83 -11.14 -7.10
CA LEU A 237 -3.97 -10.39 -8.03
C LEU A 237 -3.53 -11.33 -9.16
N VAL A 238 -3.97 -11.05 -10.38
CA VAL A 238 -3.66 -11.83 -11.59
C VAL A 238 -2.58 -11.11 -12.39
N VAL A 239 -1.55 -11.83 -12.80
CA VAL A 239 -0.42 -11.28 -13.58
C VAL A 239 -0.27 -12.06 -14.86
N ASP A 240 -0.27 -11.35 -15.99
CA ASP A 240 -0.09 -11.93 -17.30
C ASP A 240 1.35 -11.74 -17.78
N ALA A 241 1.86 -12.76 -18.45
CA ALA A 241 3.18 -12.79 -19.00
C ALA A 241 3.19 -13.39 -20.40
N VAL A 242 4.16 -12.96 -21.20
CA VAL A 242 4.38 -13.42 -22.56
C VAL A 242 5.81 -13.90 -22.74
N ARG A 243 6.01 -14.78 -23.72
CA ARG A 243 7.32 -15.27 -24.16
C ARG A 243 7.37 -15.30 -25.69
N PRO A 244 8.57 -15.41 -26.30
CA PRO A 244 8.68 -15.47 -27.74
C PRO A 244 7.85 -16.61 -28.37
N ALA A 245 7.08 -16.28 -29.40
CA ALA A 245 6.27 -17.26 -30.13
C ALA A 245 7.13 -18.33 -30.83
N GLY A 246 6.56 -19.53 -31.01
CA GLY A 246 7.21 -20.63 -31.74
C GLY A 246 8.11 -21.55 -30.89
N LEU A 247 8.18 -21.33 -29.58
CA LEU A 247 8.92 -22.19 -28.64
C LEU A 247 8.12 -23.46 -28.31
N THR A 248 8.73 -24.63 -28.50
CA THR A 248 8.05 -25.94 -28.37
C THR A 248 8.16 -26.57 -26.98
N THR A 249 9.00 -26.04 -26.10
CA THR A 249 9.20 -26.51 -24.74
C THR A 249 8.42 -25.66 -23.75
N GLY A 250 7.73 -26.30 -22.79
CA GLY A 250 7.14 -25.57 -21.67
C GLY A 250 8.19 -24.85 -20.83
N PHE A 251 7.78 -23.78 -20.15
CA PHE A 251 8.65 -22.98 -19.27
C PHE A 251 7.94 -22.72 -17.95
N ARG A 252 8.68 -22.75 -16.84
CA ARG A 252 8.16 -22.42 -15.52
C ARG A 252 9.16 -21.53 -14.80
N ALA A 253 8.65 -20.48 -14.18
CA ALA A 253 9.40 -19.58 -13.31
C ALA A 253 8.56 -19.25 -12.08
N ASP A 254 9.24 -18.86 -11.00
CA ASP A 254 8.58 -18.29 -9.84
C ASP A 254 8.38 -16.80 -10.06
N LEU A 255 7.20 -16.30 -9.72
CA LEU A 255 6.82 -14.90 -9.74
C LEU A 255 6.71 -14.40 -8.29
N LEU A 256 7.38 -13.30 -8.00
CA LEU A 256 7.46 -12.66 -6.69
C LEU A 256 6.68 -11.35 -6.71
N ALA A 257 5.89 -11.14 -5.65
CA ALA A 257 5.32 -9.85 -5.31
C ALA A 257 6.16 -9.24 -4.18
N VAL A 258 6.69 -8.05 -4.40
CA VAL A 258 7.58 -7.36 -3.44
C VAL A 258 7.05 -5.99 -3.07
N ASP A 259 7.36 -5.59 -1.84
CA ASP A 259 7.03 -4.27 -1.30
C ASP A 259 7.99 -3.17 -1.82
N PRO A 260 7.77 -1.88 -1.52
CA PRO A 260 8.67 -0.80 -1.92
C PRO A 260 10.12 -0.95 -1.39
N GLN A 261 10.31 -1.67 -0.29
CA GLN A 261 11.61 -1.95 0.31
C GLN A 261 12.29 -3.20 -0.27
N GLY A 262 11.63 -3.90 -1.21
CA GLY A 262 12.12 -5.11 -1.86
C GLY A 262 11.98 -6.37 -1.02
N ARG A 263 11.14 -6.38 0.02
CA ARG A 263 10.81 -7.57 0.79
C ARG A 263 9.75 -8.39 0.05
N GLU A 264 9.93 -9.71 0.04
CA GLU A 264 8.97 -10.65 -0.54
C GLU A 264 7.69 -10.68 0.30
N ILE A 265 6.57 -10.29 -0.31
CA ILE A 265 5.22 -10.40 0.26
C ILE A 265 4.64 -11.77 -0.07
N ALA A 266 4.74 -12.17 -1.34
CA ALA A 266 4.18 -13.41 -1.84
C ALA A 266 4.95 -13.98 -3.03
N ARG A 267 4.80 -15.28 -3.25
CA ARG A 267 5.39 -16.04 -4.36
C ARG A 267 4.36 -16.96 -4.97
N THR A 268 4.32 -17.04 -6.30
CA THR A 268 3.46 -17.97 -7.06
C THR A 268 4.20 -18.50 -8.27
N ALA A 269 3.69 -19.56 -8.90
CA ALA A 269 4.30 -20.14 -10.09
C ALA A 269 3.70 -19.54 -11.37
N LEU A 270 4.55 -19.11 -12.29
CA LEU A 270 4.20 -18.73 -13.66
C LEU A 270 4.58 -19.88 -14.60
N GLY A 271 3.62 -20.39 -15.37
CA GLY A 271 3.83 -21.57 -16.22
C GLY A 271 3.30 -21.40 -17.63
N PHE A 272 4.21 -21.51 -18.61
CA PHE A 272 3.89 -21.62 -20.03
C PHE A 272 3.79 -23.08 -20.43
N ALA A 273 2.65 -23.49 -20.99
CA ALA A 273 2.52 -24.82 -21.57
C ALA A 273 3.38 -24.95 -22.86
N ALA A 274 3.64 -26.18 -23.29
CA ALA A 274 4.42 -26.41 -24.50
C ALA A 274 3.71 -25.83 -25.74
N GLY A 275 4.36 -24.91 -26.44
CA GLY A 275 3.79 -24.21 -27.61
C GLY A 275 2.98 -22.95 -27.29
N GLU A 276 2.69 -22.67 -26.01
CA GLU A 276 1.97 -21.46 -25.60
C GLU A 276 2.92 -20.28 -25.40
N ALA A 277 2.53 -19.12 -25.92
CA ALA A 277 3.28 -17.87 -25.81
C ALA A 277 2.81 -16.97 -24.65
N THR A 278 1.67 -17.29 -24.05
CA THR A 278 1.05 -16.52 -22.95
C THR A 278 0.88 -17.41 -21.71
N ALA A 279 0.94 -16.79 -20.53
CA ALA A 279 0.66 -17.45 -19.25
C ALA A 279 0.14 -16.44 -18.24
N SER A 280 -0.71 -16.90 -17.32
CA SER A 280 -1.20 -16.09 -16.21
C SER A 280 -0.85 -16.74 -14.87
N ALA A 281 -0.47 -15.92 -13.90
CA ALA A 281 -0.21 -16.30 -12.52
C ALA A 281 -1.23 -15.64 -11.59
N ARG A 282 -1.64 -16.33 -10.52
CA ARG A 282 -2.62 -15.82 -9.56
C ARG A 282 -2.02 -15.80 -8.15
N PHE A 283 -2.12 -14.66 -7.48
CA PHE A 283 -1.76 -14.47 -6.08
C PHE A 283 -3.05 -14.40 -5.24
N GLU A 284 -3.28 -15.45 -4.45
CA GLU A 284 -4.38 -15.54 -3.49
C GLU A 284 -3.92 -15.05 -2.11
N ILE A 285 -3.82 -13.73 -1.96
CA ILE A 285 -3.37 -13.07 -0.72
C ILE A 285 -4.39 -12.03 -0.24
N PRO A 286 -4.48 -11.79 1.08
CA PRO A 286 -5.36 -10.78 1.66
C PRO A 286 -5.15 -9.39 1.03
N VAL A 287 -6.21 -8.59 0.97
CA VAL A 287 -6.21 -7.26 0.30
C VAL A 287 -5.21 -6.31 0.94
N GLU A 288 -5.00 -6.42 2.25
CA GLU A 288 -4.05 -5.61 3.02
C GLU A 288 -2.63 -5.81 2.49
N LEU A 289 -2.22 -7.07 2.30
CA LEU A 289 -0.91 -7.42 1.73
C LEU A 289 -0.80 -7.08 0.24
N ARG A 290 -1.92 -7.04 -0.48
CA ARG A 290 -1.93 -6.62 -1.89
C ARG A 290 -1.65 -5.14 -2.06
N ASN A 291 -2.16 -4.31 -1.14
CA ASN A 291 -1.92 -2.86 -1.15
C ASN A 291 -0.45 -2.50 -0.87
N ASP A 292 0.31 -3.40 -0.24
CA ASP A 292 1.74 -3.23 0.03
C ASP A 292 2.63 -3.59 -1.17
N ILE A 293 2.07 -4.20 -2.24
CA ILE A 293 2.84 -4.60 -3.42
C ILE A 293 3.16 -3.38 -4.28
N ALA A 294 4.45 -3.13 -4.48
CA ALA A 294 4.93 -2.08 -5.40
C ALA A 294 5.40 -2.65 -6.74
N ARG A 295 5.85 -3.91 -6.75
CA ARG A 295 6.49 -4.52 -7.91
C ARG A 295 6.24 -6.02 -7.95
N LEU A 296 6.00 -6.50 -9.17
CA LEU A 296 5.93 -7.90 -9.53
C LEU A 296 7.17 -8.23 -10.35
N GLN A 297 7.83 -9.34 -10.06
CA GLN A 297 9.07 -9.71 -10.76
C GLN A 297 9.25 -11.23 -10.82
N LEU A 298 9.95 -11.73 -11.83
CA LEU A 298 10.43 -13.11 -11.79
C LEU A 298 11.51 -13.28 -10.71
N ASP A 299 11.62 -14.49 -10.16
CA ASP A 299 12.71 -14.83 -9.24
C ASP A 299 14.05 -14.67 -9.96
N ASN A 300 14.95 -13.89 -9.34
CA ASN A 300 16.22 -13.47 -9.93
C ASN A 300 16.09 -12.76 -11.30
N ALA A 301 15.14 -11.81 -11.42
CA ALA A 301 14.94 -11.02 -12.62
C ALA A 301 16.25 -10.45 -13.19
N GLY A 302 16.52 -10.76 -14.46
CA GLY A 302 17.75 -10.42 -15.18
C GLY A 302 17.59 -9.26 -16.16
N ASN A 303 16.37 -8.78 -16.39
CA ASN A 303 16.09 -7.69 -17.29
C ASN A 303 14.82 -6.90 -16.89
N ALA A 304 14.61 -5.73 -17.50
CA ALA A 304 13.46 -4.88 -17.22
C ALA A 304 12.09 -5.44 -17.66
N ALA A 305 12.04 -6.43 -18.56
CA ALA A 305 10.78 -7.04 -19.02
C ALA A 305 10.20 -8.02 -18.01
N GLU A 306 11.06 -8.63 -17.20
CA GLU A 306 10.70 -9.57 -16.14
C GLU A 306 10.11 -8.87 -14.90
N VAL A 307 9.94 -7.55 -14.99
CA VAL A 307 9.48 -6.69 -13.91
C VAL A 307 8.26 -5.91 -14.39
N ARG A 308 7.22 -5.91 -13.55
CA ARG A 308 6.05 -5.05 -13.72
C ARG A 308 5.81 -4.24 -12.46
N LEU A 309 5.77 -2.92 -12.64
CA LEU A 309 5.48 -1.96 -11.59
C LEU A 309 3.96 -1.86 -11.40
N VAL A 310 3.54 -1.75 -10.14
CA VAL A 310 2.16 -1.52 -9.73
C VAL A 310 2.04 -0.06 -9.31
N ASP A 311 0.98 0.64 -9.72
CA ASP A 311 0.76 2.05 -9.41
C ASP A 311 -0.15 2.26 -8.19
N ASP A 312 -0.27 3.51 -7.71
CA ASP A 312 -1.14 3.85 -6.57
C ASP A 312 -2.64 3.74 -6.92
N SER A 313 -2.97 3.56 -8.20
CA SER A 313 -4.35 3.33 -8.65
C SER A 313 -4.91 1.99 -8.17
N PHE A 314 -4.03 1.10 -7.70
CA PHE A 314 -4.33 -0.22 -7.13
C PHE A 314 -4.58 -0.22 -5.62
N ARG A 315 -4.33 0.89 -4.88
CA ARG A 315 -4.59 0.97 -3.43
C ARG A 315 -6.05 1.28 -3.14
N ARG A 316 -6.75 0.40 -2.39
CA ARG A 316 -8.10 0.68 -1.88
C ARG A 316 -8.05 1.78 -0.80
N ARG A 317 -8.87 2.82 -0.93
CA ARG A 317 -8.93 3.95 0.02
C ARG A 317 -9.71 3.58 1.26
N ARG A 318 -9.28 4.10 2.41
CA ARG A 318 -10.01 3.96 3.66
C ARG A 318 -11.13 4.97 3.75
N VAL A 319 -12.33 4.49 4.01
CA VAL A 319 -13.53 5.29 4.26
C VAL A 319 -13.96 5.03 5.71
N ALA A 320 -13.92 6.08 6.52
CA ALA A 320 -14.40 6.03 7.90
C ALA A 320 -15.92 6.27 7.91
N LEU A 321 -16.66 5.42 8.61
CA LEU A 321 -18.11 5.49 8.74
C LEU A 321 -18.51 5.73 10.20
N VAL A 322 -19.34 6.74 10.42
CA VAL A 322 -19.92 7.09 11.72
C VAL A 322 -21.41 7.37 11.54
N SER A 323 -22.24 6.99 12.51
CA SER A 323 -23.67 7.26 12.50
C SER A 323 -24.13 7.82 13.84
N GLY A 324 -25.16 8.66 13.82
CA GLY A 324 -25.85 9.17 15.01
C GLY A 324 -26.98 8.25 15.47
N GLU A 325 -27.32 7.21 14.73
CA GLU A 325 -28.34 6.25 15.14
C GLU A 325 -27.80 5.14 16.04
N PRO A 326 -28.65 4.59 16.94
CA PRO A 326 -28.26 3.48 17.77
C PRO A 326 -27.82 2.26 16.98
N ALA A 327 -26.75 1.62 17.44
CA ALA A 327 -26.21 0.42 16.81
C ALA A 327 -27.10 -0.80 17.09
N ASP A 328 -28.31 -0.87 16.51
CA ASP A 328 -29.13 -2.07 16.61
C ASP A 328 -28.66 -3.12 15.59
N LEU A 329 -27.71 -3.94 16.03
CA LEU A 329 -27.17 -5.08 15.28
C LEU A 329 -28.24 -6.12 14.91
N ALA A 330 -29.43 -6.09 15.55
CA ALA A 330 -30.49 -7.04 15.28
C ALA A 330 -31.25 -6.76 13.98
N GLN A 331 -31.22 -5.53 13.46
CA GLN A 331 -31.96 -5.12 12.24
C GLN A 331 -31.08 -4.38 11.22
N PRO A 332 -30.17 -5.07 10.51
CA PRO A 332 -29.20 -4.43 9.62
C PRO A 332 -29.81 -3.59 8.49
N LEU A 333 -31.02 -3.91 8.01
CA LEU A 333 -31.66 -3.20 6.90
C LEU A 333 -32.22 -1.82 7.29
N LEU A 334 -32.33 -1.55 8.59
CA LEU A 334 -32.72 -0.26 9.14
C LEU A 334 -31.51 0.59 9.52
N SER A 335 -30.28 0.07 9.35
CA SER A 335 -29.08 0.82 9.70
C SER A 335 -28.65 1.72 8.53
N PRO A 336 -28.43 3.03 8.75
CA PRO A 336 -27.93 3.96 7.75
C PRO A 336 -26.57 3.50 7.16
N LEU A 337 -25.72 2.92 8.01
CA LEU A 337 -24.39 2.45 7.60
C LEU A 337 -24.42 1.18 6.76
N TYR A 338 -25.51 0.41 6.78
CA TYR A 338 -25.61 -0.83 6.01
C TYR A 338 -25.55 -0.56 4.50
N TYR A 339 -26.34 0.39 4.00
CA TYR A 339 -26.40 0.71 2.57
C TYR A 339 -25.09 1.36 2.09
N ILE A 340 -24.53 2.30 2.87
CA ILE A 340 -23.23 2.93 2.55
C ILE A 340 -22.13 1.86 2.49
N SER A 341 -22.06 0.98 3.50
CA SER A 341 -21.04 -0.05 3.53
C SER A 341 -21.16 -1.01 2.37
N ARG A 342 -22.37 -1.48 2.03
CA ARG A 342 -22.59 -2.35 0.87
C ARG A 342 -22.26 -1.69 -0.47
N ALA A 343 -22.53 -0.39 -0.60
CA ALA A 343 -22.20 0.36 -1.81
C ALA A 343 -20.68 0.55 -1.99
N LEU A 344 -19.93 0.71 -0.90
CA LEU A 344 -18.51 1.04 -0.92
C LEU A 344 -17.58 -0.17 -0.76
N GLU A 345 -18.03 -1.27 -0.17
CA GLU A 345 -17.25 -2.50 0.07
C GLU A 345 -16.49 -3.04 -1.18
N PRO A 346 -17.04 -2.94 -2.41
CA PRO A 346 -16.30 -3.35 -3.61
C PRO A 346 -15.12 -2.43 -3.97
N PHE A 347 -15.12 -1.18 -3.51
CA PHE A 347 -14.26 -0.10 -4.00
C PHE A 347 -13.35 0.53 -2.93
N ALA A 348 -13.65 0.33 -1.66
CA ALA A 348 -12.97 0.96 -0.53
C ALA A 348 -12.77 -0.01 0.65
N ASP A 349 -11.80 0.30 1.50
CA ASP A 349 -11.61 -0.30 2.82
C ASP A 349 -12.46 0.47 3.83
N ILE A 350 -13.32 -0.22 4.58
CA ILE A 350 -14.30 0.43 5.44
C ILE A 350 -13.84 0.33 6.89
N VAL A 351 -13.65 1.50 7.51
CA VAL A 351 -13.33 1.63 8.93
C VAL A 351 -14.57 2.12 9.66
N ARG A 352 -14.90 1.49 10.79
CA ARG A 352 -16.04 1.87 11.63
C ARG A 352 -15.56 2.39 12.97
N ALA A 353 -16.29 3.33 13.55
CA ALA A 353 -16.07 3.78 14.92
C ALA A 353 -16.11 2.60 15.91
N GLN A 354 -15.20 2.58 16.88
CA GLN A 354 -15.17 1.58 17.95
C GLN A 354 -15.92 2.05 19.21
N SER A 355 -16.04 3.36 19.38
CA SER A 355 -16.78 4.03 20.46
C SER A 355 -18.00 4.74 19.88
N ALA A 356 -19.06 4.87 20.68
CA ALA A 356 -20.22 5.72 20.31
C ALA A 356 -20.01 7.18 20.74
N ASP A 357 -19.02 7.45 21.58
CA ASP A 357 -18.63 8.81 21.96
C ASP A 357 -17.90 9.46 20.77
N LEU A 358 -18.52 10.51 20.20
CA LEU A 358 -18.00 11.17 19.00
C LEU A 358 -16.70 11.92 19.26
N SER A 359 -16.49 12.43 20.48
CA SER A 359 -15.26 13.13 20.89
C SER A 359 -14.06 12.18 20.90
N GLU A 360 -14.27 10.89 21.16
CA GLU A 360 -13.23 9.86 21.08
C GLU A 360 -13.15 9.21 19.70
N ALA A 361 -14.30 8.84 19.13
CA ALA A 361 -14.41 8.05 17.91
C ALA A 361 -13.84 8.77 16.69
N ILE A 362 -14.11 10.08 16.55
CA ILE A 362 -13.67 10.86 15.40
C ILE A 362 -12.13 11.00 15.38
N PRO A 363 -11.46 11.50 16.44
CA PRO A 363 -10.00 11.53 16.48
C PRO A 363 -9.35 10.15 16.23
N ALA A 364 -9.86 9.08 16.86
CA ALA A 364 -9.33 7.72 16.68
C ALA A 364 -9.49 7.19 15.24
N LEU A 365 -10.57 7.57 14.55
CA LEU A 365 -10.75 7.25 13.14
C LEU A 365 -9.78 8.04 12.25
N LEU A 366 -9.56 9.31 12.54
CA LEU A 366 -8.64 10.16 11.78
C LEU A 366 -7.18 9.72 11.91
N GLU A 367 -6.77 9.14 13.03
CA GLU A 367 -5.44 8.52 13.20
C GLU A 367 -5.17 7.39 12.19
N GLN A 368 -6.22 6.71 11.72
CA GLN A 368 -6.13 5.64 10.71
C GLN A 368 -5.98 6.18 9.28
N ARG A 369 -5.91 7.51 9.12
CA ARG A 369 -5.73 8.25 7.87
C ARG A 369 -6.75 7.87 6.79
N PRO A 370 -8.06 7.98 7.06
CA PRO A 370 -9.08 7.81 6.02
C PRO A 370 -8.95 8.92 4.97
N SER A 371 -9.33 8.63 3.73
CA SER A 371 -9.44 9.66 2.68
C SER A 371 -10.84 10.30 2.63
N VAL A 372 -11.83 9.56 3.12
CA VAL A 372 -13.23 9.99 3.21
C VAL A 372 -13.77 9.66 4.59
N VAL A 373 -14.45 10.61 5.22
CA VAL A 373 -15.25 10.40 6.43
C VAL A 373 -16.72 10.55 6.05
N VAL A 374 -17.55 9.57 6.42
CA VAL A 374 -19.00 9.59 6.17
C VAL A 374 -19.74 9.64 7.50
N LEU A 375 -20.60 10.63 7.66
CA LEU A 375 -21.47 10.84 8.81
C LEU A 375 -22.93 10.62 8.41
N ALA A 376 -23.60 9.66 9.05
CA ALA A 376 -24.99 9.34 8.77
C ALA A 376 -25.91 9.79 9.91
N ASP A 377 -26.76 10.79 9.62
CA ASP A 377 -27.72 11.42 10.54
C ASP A 377 -27.12 11.84 11.90
N ILE A 378 -26.10 12.72 11.85
CA ILE A 378 -25.52 13.35 13.05
C ILE A 378 -25.90 14.83 13.01
N GLY A 379 -26.74 15.26 13.96
CA GLY A 379 -27.25 16.62 14.02
C GLY A 379 -26.29 17.58 14.72
N VAL A 380 -25.91 17.27 15.96
CA VAL A 380 -24.96 18.07 16.76
C VAL A 380 -23.65 17.31 16.91
N LEU A 381 -22.53 18.00 16.69
CA LEU A 381 -21.18 17.45 16.89
C LEU A 381 -20.54 18.11 18.12
N PRO A 382 -19.87 17.35 19.00
CA PRO A 382 -19.02 17.93 20.05
C PRO A 382 -17.92 18.82 19.45
N GLU A 383 -17.52 19.88 20.14
CA GLU A 383 -16.53 20.87 19.65
C GLU A 383 -15.21 20.20 19.22
N GLU A 384 -14.71 19.26 20.01
CA GLU A 384 -13.49 18.50 19.69
C GLU A 384 -13.61 17.69 18.39
N ALA A 385 -14.76 17.05 18.15
CA ALA A 385 -15.03 16.30 16.93
C ALA A 385 -15.20 17.21 15.71
N GLU A 386 -15.89 18.35 15.88
CA GLU A 386 -16.09 19.35 14.83
C GLU A 386 -14.75 19.94 14.37
N ASP A 387 -13.91 20.35 15.32
CA ASP A 387 -12.58 20.92 15.03
C ASP A 387 -11.64 19.90 14.36
N ALA A 388 -11.67 18.64 14.81
CA ALA A 388 -10.90 17.57 14.20
C ALA A 388 -11.32 17.29 12.74
N LEU A 389 -12.64 17.28 12.48
CA LEU A 389 -13.18 17.12 11.12
C LEU A 389 -12.91 18.34 10.25
N GLN A 390 -12.99 19.55 10.79
CA GLN A 390 -12.65 20.76 10.07
C GLN A 390 -11.19 20.74 9.63
N ALA A 391 -10.27 20.40 10.54
CA ALA A 391 -8.85 20.25 10.21
C ALA A 391 -8.63 19.12 9.17
N PHE A 392 -9.36 18.03 9.25
CA PHE A 392 -9.29 16.94 8.27
C PHE A 392 -9.68 17.42 6.87
N VAL A 393 -10.81 18.13 6.74
CA VAL A 393 -11.27 18.66 5.44
C VAL A 393 -10.31 19.72 4.91
N GLU A 394 -9.88 20.68 5.74
CA GLU A 394 -8.94 21.72 5.32
C GLU A 394 -7.62 21.14 4.76
N ASN A 395 -7.19 19.99 5.27
CA ASN A 395 -5.99 19.26 4.83
C ASN A 395 -6.22 18.30 3.63
N GLY A 396 -7.38 18.34 2.97
CA GLY A 396 -7.65 17.54 1.77
C GLY A 396 -8.60 16.36 1.95
N GLY A 397 -9.17 16.21 3.15
CA GLY A 397 -10.16 15.17 3.43
C GLY A 397 -11.51 15.42 2.76
N TYR A 398 -12.22 14.35 2.40
CA TYR A 398 -13.61 14.43 1.96
C TYR A 398 -14.55 14.08 3.11
N LEU A 399 -15.47 14.99 3.44
CA LEU A 399 -16.51 14.77 4.44
C LEU A 399 -17.86 14.59 3.74
N VAL A 400 -18.46 13.41 3.85
CA VAL A 400 -19.80 13.12 3.30
C VAL A 400 -20.80 13.04 4.44
N ARG A 401 -21.84 13.86 4.41
CA ARG A 401 -22.93 13.86 5.38
C ARG A 401 -24.21 13.38 4.72
N PHE A 402 -24.99 12.59 5.45
CA PHE A 402 -26.35 12.22 5.11
C PHE A 402 -27.32 12.87 6.08
N ALA A 403 -28.33 13.54 5.53
CA ALA A 403 -29.42 14.10 6.30
C ALA A 403 -30.28 13.01 6.95
N GLY A 404 -31.00 13.38 8.00
CA GLY A 404 -32.00 12.54 8.65
C GLY A 404 -32.74 13.32 9.74
N PRO A 405 -33.55 12.62 10.56
CA PRO A 405 -34.36 13.26 11.60
C PRO A 405 -33.56 14.11 12.60
N ARG A 406 -32.36 13.68 12.97
CA ARG A 406 -31.51 14.39 13.94
C ARG A 406 -30.97 15.68 13.34
N LEU A 407 -30.41 15.61 12.13
CA LEU A 407 -29.94 16.81 11.41
C LEU A 407 -31.09 17.79 11.10
N ALA A 408 -32.31 17.29 10.85
CA ALA A 408 -33.48 18.12 10.61
C ALA A 408 -33.98 18.85 11.87
N ALA A 409 -33.74 18.28 13.06
CA ALA A 409 -34.11 18.86 14.34
C ALA A 409 -33.14 19.97 14.79
N THR A 410 -31.91 19.98 14.28
CA THR A 410 -30.90 20.98 14.61
C THR A 410 -31.32 22.39 14.17
N THR A 411 -31.26 23.35 15.09
CA THR A 411 -31.57 24.77 14.83
C THR A 411 -30.34 25.68 14.85
N GLY A 412 -29.14 25.13 15.08
CA GLY A 412 -27.86 25.84 15.13
C GLY A 412 -27.19 26.02 13.76
N GLU A 413 -26.14 26.86 13.71
CA GLU A 413 -25.24 26.94 12.55
C GLU A 413 -24.20 25.82 12.63
N ASP A 414 -24.27 24.84 11.72
CA ASP A 414 -23.26 23.77 11.55
C ASP A 414 -22.21 24.23 10.54
N ARG A 415 -20.92 24.26 10.92
CA ARG A 415 -19.82 24.67 10.01
C ARG A 415 -19.47 23.60 8.98
N LEU A 416 -19.88 22.36 9.22
CA LEU A 416 -19.56 21.19 8.42
C LEU A 416 -20.69 20.81 7.46
N VAL A 417 -21.59 21.74 7.12
CA VAL A 417 -22.56 21.59 6.02
C VAL A 417 -22.28 22.61 4.92
N PRO A 418 -22.41 22.21 3.63
CA PRO A 418 -22.06 23.08 2.51
C PRO A 418 -23.08 24.19 2.26
N VAL A 419 -24.26 24.13 2.87
CA VAL A 419 -25.34 25.11 2.69
C VAL A 419 -26.11 25.26 4.01
N ARG A 420 -26.64 26.45 4.27
CA ARG A 420 -27.55 26.66 5.41
C ARG A 420 -28.82 25.84 5.22
N LEU A 421 -29.23 25.14 6.27
CA LEU A 421 -30.39 24.26 6.24
C LEU A 421 -31.60 24.95 6.86
N ARG A 422 -32.77 24.72 6.27
CA ARG A 422 -34.05 25.11 6.86
C ARG A 422 -34.43 24.04 7.89
N GLY A 423 -34.74 24.47 9.12
CA GLY A 423 -35.19 23.56 10.17
C GLY A 423 -36.44 22.77 9.79
N GLY A 424 -36.45 21.49 10.17
CA GLY A 424 -37.50 20.52 9.86
C GLY A 424 -37.37 19.83 8.50
N GLU A 425 -38.19 18.80 8.29
CA GLU A 425 -38.23 18.03 7.05
C GLU A 425 -39.38 18.45 6.12
N ARG A 426 -39.16 18.39 4.80
CA ARG A 426 -40.22 18.48 3.80
C ARG A 426 -40.74 17.08 3.50
N GLN A 427 -42.02 16.82 3.78
CA GLN A 427 -42.68 15.56 3.45
C GLN A 427 -43.51 15.67 2.15
N LEU A 428 -43.32 14.69 1.26
CA LEU A 428 -43.96 14.52 -0.03
C LEU A 428 -44.77 13.20 -0.02
N GLY A 429 -46.04 13.23 -0.41
CA GLY A 429 -46.85 12.03 -0.65
C GLY A 429 -47.57 11.44 0.57
N GLY A 430 -47.57 12.11 1.73
CA GLY A 430 -48.31 11.66 2.92
C GLY A 430 -49.82 11.91 2.84
N ALA A 431 -50.62 11.25 3.69
CA ALA A 431 -52.09 11.37 3.72
C ALA A 431 -52.63 12.82 3.89
N MET A 432 -51.79 13.74 4.37
CA MET A 432 -52.08 15.17 4.56
C MET A 432 -51.32 16.07 3.56
N SER A 433 -50.48 15.51 2.68
CA SER A 433 -49.66 16.20 1.70
C SER A 433 -50.23 16.01 0.29
N TRP A 434 -50.48 17.10 -0.42
CA TRP A 434 -51.05 17.10 -1.77
C TRP A 434 -50.00 16.89 -2.88
N SER A 435 -48.72 16.75 -2.53
CA SER A 435 -47.60 16.61 -3.47
C SER A 435 -47.16 15.17 -3.61
N GLU A 436 -46.97 14.69 -4.84
CA GLU A 436 -46.42 13.35 -5.11
C GLU A 436 -44.91 13.30 -4.77
N PRO A 437 -44.36 12.10 -4.39
CA PRO A 437 -42.93 11.89 -4.29
C PRO A 437 -42.19 12.36 -5.54
N GLN A 438 -41.04 13.01 -5.37
CA GLN A 438 -40.30 13.64 -6.47
C GLN A 438 -39.23 12.70 -7.03
N THR A 439 -39.04 12.69 -8.34
CA THR A 439 -37.94 11.96 -8.98
C THR A 439 -36.66 12.79 -9.02
N VAL A 440 -35.52 12.15 -9.19
CA VAL A 440 -34.22 12.82 -9.38
C VAL A 440 -34.16 13.42 -10.78
N ALA A 441 -33.68 14.66 -10.92
CA ALA A 441 -33.47 15.30 -12.21
C ALA A 441 -32.25 14.69 -12.95
N ALA A 442 -32.10 14.99 -14.23
CA ALA A 442 -30.90 14.63 -14.97
C ALA A 442 -29.66 15.30 -14.33
N MET A 443 -28.55 14.56 -14.25
CA MET A 443 -27.29 15.09 -13.73
C MET A 443 -26.75 16.18 -14.66
N ASP A 444 -26.33 17.30 -14.08
CA ASP A 444 -25.72 18.41 -14.83
C ASP A 444 -24.38 17.97 -15.46
N GLU A 445 -24.01 18.54 -16.61
CA GLU A 445 -22.75 18.22 -17.30
C GLU A 445 -21.52 18.72 -16.52
N ASP A 446 -21.69 19.81 -15.76
CA ASP A 446 -20.63 20.40 -14.92
C ASP A 446 -20.52 19.73 -13.53
N SER A 447 -21.42 18.79 -13.20
CA SER A 447 -21.41 18.07 -11.93
C SER A 447 -20.42 16.90 -11.93
N PRO A 448 -19.76 16.60 -10.79
CA PRO A 448 -19.11 15.31 -10.52
C PRO A 448 -19.91 14.08 -10.92
N PHE A 449 -21.25 14.15 -10.93
CA PHE A 449 -22.15 13.05 -11.25
C PHE A 449 -22.57 12.98 -12.72
N ALA A 450 -22.01 13.81 -13.61
CA ALA A 450 -22.32 13.86 -15.04
C ALA A 450 -22.28 12.46 -15.69
N GLY A 451 -23.37 12.03 -16.33
CA GLY A 451 -23.46 10.73 -17.00
C GLY A 451 -23.83 9.53 -16.11
N ILE A 452 -24.11 9.72 -14.82
CA ILE A 452 -24.80 8.70 -14.01
C ILE A 452 -26.26 8.64 -14.47
N ALA A 453 -26.70 7.46 -14.91
CA ALA A 453 -28.10 7.23 -15.24
C ALA A 453 -28.89 6.89 -13.96
N VAL A 454 -29.85 7.73 -13.59
CA VAL A 454 -30.77 7.46 -12.47
C VAL A 454 -32.02 6.77 -13.01
N PRO A 455 -32.42 5.60 -12.46
CA PRO A 455 -33.67 4.96 -12.83
C PRO A 455 -34.91 5.83 -12.54
N ASP A 456 -35.93 5.77 -13.40
CA ASP A 456 -37.16 6.58 -13.29
C ASP A 456 -38.02 6.23 -12.06
N ASP A 457 -37.83 5.05 -11.45
CA ASP A 457 -38.52 4.60 -10.25
C ASP A 457 -37.86 5.09 -8.95
N VAL A 458 -36.76 5.84 -9.02
CA VAL A 458 -36.15 6.48 -7.86
C VAL A 458 -36.96 7.71 -7.45
N THR A 459 -37.52 7.67 -6.26
CA THR A 459 -38.38 8.71 -5.68
C THR A 459 -37.91 9.13 -4.29
N VAL A 460 -37.97 10.45 -4.05
CA VAL A 460 -37.73 11.08 -2.76
C VAL A 460 -39.06 11.48 -2.14
N SER A 461 -39.34 10.95 -0.95
CA SER A 461 -40.54 11.22 -0.18
C SER A 461 -40.31 12.22 0.97
N ARG A 462 -39.06 12.37 1.43
CA ARG A 462 -38.67 13.34 2.47
C ARG A 462 -37.30 13.91 2.18
N GLN A 463 -37.07 15.16 2.54
CA GLN A 463 -35.77 15.82 2.44
C GLN A 463 -35.63 16.99 3.41
N ILE A 464 -34.39 17.33 3.79
CA ILE A 464 -34.05 18.62 4.40
C ILE A 464 -33.85 19.65 3.29
N LEU A 465 -34.45 20.84 3.43
CA LEU A 465 -34.31 21.90 2.44
C LEU A 465 -33.13 22.81 2.76
N ALA A 466 -32.35 23.18 1.73
CA ALA A 466 -31.42 24.30 1.83
C ALA A 466 -32.17 25.65 1.88
N GLU A 467 -31.63 26.62 2.62
CA GLU A 467 -32.05 28.00 2.52
C GLU A 467 -31.66 28.59 1.16
N PRO A 468 -32.57 29.25 0.43
CA PRO A 468 -32.23 29.87 -0.85
C PRO A 468 -31.13 30.94 -0.69
N SER A 469 -30.01 30.75 -1.39
CA SER A 469 -28.89 31.69 -1.45
C SER A 469 -28.43 31.87 -2.90
N ALA A 470 -27.61 32.90 -3.17
CA ALA A 470 -27.08 33.15 -4.51
C ALA A 470 -26.15 32.03 -5.01
N ASP A 471 -25.39 31.44 -4.07
CA ASP A 471 -24.36 30.44 -4.37
C ASP A 471 -24.93 29.00 -4.37
N LEU A 472 -26.22 28.83 -4.05
CA LEU A 472 -26.84 27.50 -3.91
C LEU A 472 -26.79 26.69 -5.21
N ALA A 473 -26.98 27.36 -6.37
CA ALA A 473 -26.90 26.70 -7.67
C ALA A 473 -25.49 26.13 -7.92
N ASP A 474 -24.45 26.91 -7.67
CA ASP A 474 -23.04 26.51 -7.86
C ASP A 474 -22.62 25.39 -6.89
N ARG A 475 -23.28 25.31 -5.73
CA ARG A 475 -23.05 24.27 -4.71
C ARG A 475 -23.90 23.01 -4.93
N THR A 476 -24.77 22.94 -5.93
CA THR A 476 -25.67 21.81 -6.14
C THR A 476 -25.11 20.81 -7.15
N TRP A 477 -24.76 19.61 -6.70
CA TRP A 477 -24.28 18.52 -7.59
C TRP A 477 -25.40 17.70 -8.21
N ALA A 478 -26.54 17.57 -7.52
CA ALA A 478 -27.72 16.88 -8.03
C ALA A 478 -28.99 17.56 -7.49
N SER A 479 -30.06 17.59 -8.30
CA SER A 479 -31.35 18.18 -7.93
C SER A 479 -32.50 17.20 -8.20
N LEU A 480 -33.67 17.50 -7.63
CA LEU A 480 -34.92 16.83 -7.93
C LEU A 480 -35.63 17.48 -9.12
N ALA A 481 -36.63 16.78 -9.68
CA ALA A 481 -37.40 17.26 -10.82
C ALA A 481 -38.10 18.63 -10.61
N ASP A 482 -38.32 19.02 -9.35
CA ASP A 482 -38.86 20.33 -8.98
C ASP A 482 -37.79 21.43 -8.79
N GLY A 483 -36.52 21.11 -9.02
CA GLY A 483 -35.36 22.00 -8.89
C GLY A 483 -34.79 22.12 -7.49
N THR A 484 -35.31 21.39 -6.49
CA THR A 484 -34.73 21.40 -5.15
C THR A 484 -33.43 20.59 -5.08
N PRO A 485 -32.38 21.05 -4.36
CA PRO A 485 -31.12 20.31 -4.26
C PRO A 485 -31.31 18.96 -3.56
N LEU A 486 -30.72 17.92 -4.14
CA LEU A 486 -30.63 16.57 -3.56
C LEU A 486 -29.23 16.33 -2.97
N VAL A 487 -28.18 16.79 -3.64
CA VAL A 487 -26.80 16.73 -3.17
C VAL A 487 -26.17 18.09 -3.32
N THR A 488 -25.62 18.62 -2.23
CA THR A 488 -24.86 19.88 -2.22
C THR A 488 -23.42 19.63 -1.79
N ALA A 489 -22.50 20.50 -2.21
CA ALA A 489 -21.10 20.40 -1.83
C ALA A 489 -20.42 21.77 -1.77
N GLU A 490 -19.38 21.85 -0.93
CA GLU A 490 -18.53 23.03 -0.77
C GLU A 490 -17.07 22.59 -0.57
N THR A 491 -16.15 23.21 -1.31
CA THR A 491 -14.70 23.02 -1.12
C THR A 491 -14.21 23.93 0.01
N VAL A 492 -13.56 23.32 1.01
CA VAL A 492 -13.00 24.01 2.18
C VAL A 492 -11.52 23.65 2.29
N GLY A 493 -10.65 24.66 2.18
CA GLY A 493 -9.20 24.42 2.11
C GLY A 493 -8.82 23.58 0.89
N ALA A 494 -8.18 22.44 1.12
CA ALA A 494 -7.84 21.47 0.08
C ALA A 494 -8.85 20.31 -0.06
N GLY A 495 -9.87 20.24 0.79
CA GLY A 495 -10.86 19.15 0.81
C GLY A 495 -12.27 19.61 0.47
N THR A 496 -13.22 18.69 0.56
CA THR A 496 -14.61 18.92 0.13
C THR A 496 -15.60 18.35 1.14
N ILE A 497 -16.63 19.14 1.44
CA ILE A 497 -17.80 18.73 2.22
C ILE A 497 -18.95 18.45 1.25
N VAL A 498 -19.59 17.29 1.36
CA VAL A 498 -20.72 16.85 0.54
C VAL A 498 -21.89 16.51 1.45
N LEU A 499 -23.08 17.02 1.17
CA LEU A 499 -24.30 16.73 1.91
C LEU A 499 -25.35 16.11 0.98
N PHE A 500 -25.82 14.91 1.33
CA PHE A 500 -27.04 14.33 0.79
C PHE A 500 -28.23 14.83 1.62
N HIS A 501 -29.20 15.47 0.97
CA HIS A 501 -30.40 16.03 1.61
C HIS A 501 -31.45 14.96 1.98
N VAL A 502 -31.07 13.69 1.93
CA VAL A 502 -31.86 12.50 2.26
C VAL A 502 -31.06 11.55 3.14
N THR A 503 -31.74 10.59 3.76
CA THR A 503 -31.13 9.52 4.55
C THR A 503 -30.27 8.58 3.70
N ALA A 504 -29.29 7.97 4.34
CA ALA A 504 -28.46 6.92 3.75
C ALA A 504 -29.20 5.57 3.60
N GLU A 505 -30.36 5.45 4.21
CA GLU A 505 -31.25 4.28 4.15
C GLU A 505 -32.56 4.59 3.42
N ALA A 506 -33.36 3.55 3.20
CA ALA A 506 -34.56 3.61 2.37
C ALA A 506 -35.82 4.20 3.05
N THR A 507 -35.67 5.02 4.10
CA THR A 507 -36.80 5.62 4.85
C THR A 507 -37.30 6.92 4.21
N TRP A 508 -36.41 7.79 3.74
CA TRP A 508 -36.78 9.06 3.09
C TRP A 508 -36.82 8.97 1.56
N SER A 509 -36.04 8.06 0.98
CA SER A 509 -35.89 7.88 -0.47
C SER A 509 -35.50 6.44 -0.78
N ASN A 510 -35.91 5.90 -1.93
CA ASN A 510 -35.40 4.59 -2.40
C ASN A 510 -34.06 4.71 -3.17
N LEU A 511 -33.46 5.91 -3.23
CA LEU A 511 -32.13 6.14 -3.84
C LEU A 511 -31.05 5.18 -3.29
N PRO A 512 -30.92 4.91 -1.97
CA PRO A 512 -29.87 4.03 -1.45
C PRO A 512 -29.93 2.57 -1.94
N ILE A 513 -31.07 2.15 -2.50
CA ILE A 513 -31.26 0.81 -3.08
C ILE A 513 -30.88 0.79 -4.58
N SER A 514 -30.71 1.96 -5.20
CA SER A 514 -30.44 2.10 -6.64
C SER A 514 -28.97 1.96 -6.99
N GLY A 515 -28.68 1.55 -8.24
CA GLY A 515 -27.31 1.57 -8.77
C GLY A 515 -26.71 2.99 -8.90
N ALA A 516 -27.56 4.02 -9.02
CA ALA A 516 -27.10 5.40 -9.09
C ALA A 516 -26.42 5.85 -7.80
N PHE A 517 -26.91 5.39 -6.65
CA PHE A 517 -26.30 5.67 -5.34
C PHE A 517 -24.89 5.09 -5.22
N VAL A 518 -24.70 3.85 -5.70
CA VAL A 518 -23.39 3.19 -5.74
C VAL A 518 -22.41 3.99 -6.61
N GLU A 519 -22.84 4.41 -7.80
CA GLU A 519 -22.00 5.22 -8.69
C GLU A 519 -21.70 6.61 -8.12
N MET A 520 -22.65 7.27 -7.45
CA MET A 520 -22.41 8.56 -6.77
C MET A 520 -21.32 8.43 -5.71
N LEU A 521 -21.45 7.46 -4.80
CA LEU A 521 -20.47 7.22 -3.74
C LEU A 521 -19.10 6.83 -4.31
N ARG A 522 -19.09 5.98 -5.34
CA ARG A 522 -17.86 5.61 -6.06
C ARG A 522 -17.15 6.83 -6.65
N ARG A 523 -17.90 7.77 -7.25
CA ARG A 523 -17.32 8.99 -7.82
C ARG A 523 -16.73 9.90 -6.75
N ILE A 524 -17.39 10.06 -5.60
CA ILE A 524 -16.85 10.83 -4.47
C ILE A 524 -15.52 10.23 -4.00
N VAL A 525 -15.48 8.91 -3.75
CA VAL A 525 -14.23 8.21 -3.35
C VAL A 525 -13.16 8.29 -4.45
N SER A 526 -13.55 8.35 -5.72
CA SER A 526 -12.59 8.51 -6.82
C SER A 526 -12.00 9.93 -6.89
N GLN A 527 -12.76 10.97 -6.56
CA GLN A 527 -12.29 12.35 -6.58
C GLN A 527 -11.34 12.65 -5.43
N SER A 528 -11.57 12.04 -4.25
CA SER A 528 -10.62 12.11 -3.15
C SER A 528 -9.24 11.51 -3.49
N ARG A 529 -9.09 10.79 -4.63
CA ARG A 529 -7.80 10.30 -5.15
C ARG A 529 -7.00 11.36 -5.92
N ALA A 530 -7.67 12.31 -6.57
CA ALA A 530 -7.04 13.25 -7.49
C ALA A 530 -6.40 14.45 -6.76
N GLU A 531 -6.98 14.86 -5.63
CA GLU A 531 -6.55 16.08 -4.91
C GLU A 531 -5.52 15.81 -3.80
N ALA A 532 -5.50 14.61 -3.21
CA ALA A 532 -4.57 14.24 -2.13
C ALA A 532 -3.08 14.17 -2.55
N GLY A 533 -2.78 14.32 -3.85
CA GLY A 533 -1.43 14.28 -4.41
C GLY A 533 -0.89 15.61 -4.93
N ALA A 534 -1.62 16.73 -4.79
CA ALA A 534 -1.20 18.03 -5.31
C ALA A 534 -0.49 18.88 -4.24
N PRO A 535 0.83 19.14 -4.33
CA PRO A 535 1.44 20.25 -3.61
C PRO A 535 0.90 21.56 -4.18
N GLN A 536 0.33 22.40 -3.32
CA GLN A 536 -0.20 23.71 -3.69
C GLN A 536 0.88 24.64 -4.26
N THR A 537 0.93 24.75 -5.58
CA THR A 537 1.28 26.00 -6.27
C THR A 537 0.29 26.19 -7.41
N GLY A 538 -0.66 27.10 -7.22
CA GLY A 538 -1.70 27.38 -8.20
C GLY A 538 -1.12 27.79 -9.55
N GLU A 539 -1.46 27.03 -10.58
CA GLU A 539 -1.87 27.52 -11.90
C GLU A 539 -2.35 26.32 -12.73
N THR A 540 -3.57 26.43 -13.25
CA THR A 540 -4.21 25.53 -14.21
C THR A 540 -3.30 25.17 -15.40
N ALA A 541 -2.65 24.02 -15.33
CA ALA A 541 -2.14 23.22 -16.45
C ALA A 541 -2.06 21.77 -15.95
N ALA A 542 -2.44 20.79 -16.78
CA ALA A 542 -2.37 19.37 -16.43
C ALA A 542 -1.03 19.06 -15.74
N GLU A 543 -1.08 18.78 -14.43
CA GLU A 543 0.12 18.69 -13.60
C GLU A 543 0.97 17.50 -14.04
N SER A 544 2.16 17.80 -14.55
CA SER A 544 3.10 16.78 -15.00
C SER A 544 3.75 16.08 -13.80
N LEU A 545 3.72 14.75 -13.80
CA LEU A 545 4.28 13.89 -12.75
C LEU A 545 5.81 13.83 -12.88
N ALA A 546 6.53 14.33 -11.87
CA ALA A 546 7.99 14.27 -11.83
C ALA A 546 8.50 12.81 -11.76
N PRO A 547 9.67 12.49 -12.34
CA PRO A 547 10.22 11.14 -12.21
C PRO A 547 10.65 10.86 -10.77
N TYR A 548 10.12 9.80 -10.16
CA TYR A 548 10.43 9.42 -8.78
C TYR A 548 11.49 8.31 -8.74
N ARG A 549 11.26 7.21 -9.46
CA ARG A 549 12.16 6.06 -9.57
C ARG A 549 12.10 5.50 -10.98
N VAL A 550 13.22 5.06 -11.55
CA VAL A 550 13.25 4.44 -12.89
C VAL A 550 13.86 3.06 -12.83
N LEU A 551 13.39 2.14 -13.68
CA LEU A 551 13.99 0.83 -13.83
C LEU A 551 15.33 0.96 -14.57
N ASP A 552 16.35 0.27 -14.08
CA ASP A 552 17.57 0.03 -14.85
C ASP A 552 17.41 -1.20 -15.76
N ALA A 553 18.43 -1.48 -16.57
CA ALA A 553 18.39 -2.59 -17.53
C ALA A 553 18.24 -3.97 -16.86
N ASP A 554 18.66 -4.11 -15.59
CA ASP A 554 18.55 -5.35 -14.81
C ASP A 554 17.20 -5.44 -14.06
N GLY A 555 16.27 -4.50 -14.28
CA GLY A 555 14.96 -4.49 -13.62
C GLY A 555 14.96 -3.96 -12.18
N ARG A 556 15.99 -3.23 -11.76
CA ARG A 556 16.06 -2.59 -10.42
C ARG A 556 15.60 -1.14 -10.46
N LEU A 557 14.84 -0.72 -9.45
CA LEU A 557 14.46 0.69 -9.30
C LEU A 557 15.64 1.52 -8.79
N THR A 558 16.00 2.55 -9.55
CA THR A 558 17.11 3.47 -9.30
C THR A 558 16.62 4.92 -9.31
N ALA A 559 17.48 5.84 -8.89
CA ALA A 559 17.17 7.27 -8.99
C ALA A 559 17.17 7.72 -10.46
N PRO A 560 16.22 8.58 -10.89
CA PRO A 560 16.19 9.08 -12.26
C PRO A 560 17.45 9.88 -12.60
N GLY A 561 17.93 9.70 -13.83
CA GLY A 561 19.02 10.49 -14.40
C GLY A 561 18.55 11.88 -14.83
N PRO A 562 19.48 12.82 -15.09
CA PRO A 562 19.15 14.17 -15.58
C PRO A 562 18.45 14.19 -16.96
N GLU A 563 18.54 13.10 -17.72
CA GLU A 563 17.89 12.90 -19.01
C GLU A 563 16.40 12.51 -18.91
N VAL A 564 15.90 12.19 -17.71
CA VAL A 564 14.52 11.73 -17.51
C VAL A 564 13.59 12.93 -17.38
N GLU A 565 12.56 12.97 -18.21
CA GLU A 565 11.58 14.05 -18.23
C GLU A 565 10.31 13.71 -17.43
N PRO A 566 9.59 14.72 -16.91
CA PRO A 566 8.27 14.54 -16.31
C PRO A 566 7.24 13.90 -17.28
N LEU A 567 6.26 13.19 -16.70
CA LEU A 567 5.20 12.49 -17.40
C LEU A 567 3.90 13.29 -17.40
N ASP A 568 3.13 13.28 -18.49
CA ASP A 568 1.76 13.79 -18.49
C ASP A 568 0.78 12.65 -18.11
N PRO A 569 0.00 12.77 -17.02
CA PRO A 569 -0.94 11.72 -16.61
C PRO A 569 -2.05 11.44 -17.62
N ALA A 570 -2.40 12.38 -18.51
CA ALA A 570 -3.48 12.21 -19.49
C ALA A 570 -3.02 11.63 -20.83
N ALA A 571 -1.70 11.62 -21.09
CA ALA A 571 -1.14 11.12 -22.35
C ALA A 571 -0.77 9.64 -22.28
N ASP A 572 -0.88 8.96 -23.44
CA ASP A 572 -0.25 7.67 -23.67
C ASP A 572 1.20 7.90 -24.11
N THR A 573 2.15 7.71 -23.19
CA THR A 573 3.56 8.07 -23.38
C THR A 573 4.37 6.85 -23.84
N ALA A 574 5.06 6.99 -24.96
CA ALA A 574 5.95 5.95 -25.48
C ALA A 574 7.18 5.77 -24.58
N ILE A 575 7.65 4.52 -24.46
CA ILE A 575 8.86 4.18 -23.71
C ILE A 575 10.10 4.58 -24.50
N THR A 576 10.80 5.60 -24.02
CA THR A 576 12.01 6.17 -24.66
C THR A 576 13.08 6.42 -23.61
N ARG A 577 14.21 6.99 -24.01
CA ARG A 577 15.27 7.36 -23.07
C ARG A 577 14.88 8.54 -22.15
N SER A 578 14.06 9.46 -22.64
CA SER A 578 13.49 10.55 -21.83
C SER A 578 12.37 10.07 -20.90
N HIS A 579 11.66 9.02 -21.31
CA HIS A 579 10.55 8.41 -20.56
C HIS A 579 10.78 6.90 -20.36
N PRO A 580 11.80 6.49 -19.58
CA PRO A 580 12.07 5.08 -19.30
C PRO A 580 11.00 4.48 -18.38
N PRO A 581 10.86 3.14 -18.33
CA PRO A 581 9.93 2.50 -17.39
C PRO A 581 10.27 2.88 -15.94
N GLY A 582 9.27 3.21 -15.13
CA GLY A 582 9.47 3.77 -13.80
C GLY A 582 8.20 4.20 -13.08
N LEU A 583 8.38 4.77 -11.88
CA LEU A 583 7.36 5.40 -11.08
C LEU A 583 7.50 6.93 -11.21
N TYR A 584 6.41 7.60 -11.56
CA TYR A 584 6.34 9.05 -11.80
C TYR A 584 5.32 9.67 -10.83
N GLY A 585 5.73 10.64 -10.03
CA GLY A 585 4.95 11.29 -8.99
C GLY A 585 5.79 11.60 -7.75
N SER A 586 5.21 11.41 -6.56
CA SER A 586 5.85 11.56 -5.25
C SER A 586 5.85 10.23 -4.48
N GLU A 587 6.42 10.21 -3.27
CA GLU A 587 6.34 9.04 -2.38
C GLU A 587 4.89 8.74 -1.93
N ASP A 588 4.06 9.78 -1.85
CA ASP A 588 2.67 9.71 -1.40
C ASP A 588 1.69 9.34 -2.52
N GLY A 589 2.09 9.47 -3.79
CA GLY A 589 1.28 9.08 -4.95
C GLY A 589 2.06 9.08 -6.26
N TYR A 590 2.03 7.97 -6.99
CA TYR A 590 2.75 7.81 -8.25
C TYR A 590 1.99 6.94 -9.27
N ARG A 591 2.28 7.19 -10.56
CA ARG A 591 1.86 6.40 -11.71
C ARG A 591 3.01 5.52 -12.19
N ALA A 592 2.72 4.26 -12.50
CA ALA A 592 3.70 3.34 -13.08
C ALA A 592 3.68 3.41 -14.61
N LEU A 593 4.84 3.68 -15.20
CA LEU A 593 5.10 3.53 -16.63
C LEU A 593 5.84 2.20 -16.83
N ASN A 594 5.19 1.22 -17.46
CA ASN A 594 5.73 -0.12 -17.66
C ASN A 594 6.28 -0.30 -19.07
N LEU A 595 7.29 -1.17 -19.23
CA LEU A 595 7.92 -1.45 -20.51
C LEU A 595 6.94 -2.02 -21.55
N PHE A 596 6.00 -2.85 -21.10
CA PHE A 596 4.99 -3.50 -21.94
C PHE A 596 3.57 -3.17 -21.49
N GLY A 597 2.71 -2.91 -22.47
CA GLY A 597 1.25 -2.88 -22.30
C GLY A 597 0.66 -4.28 -22.29
N ALA A 598 -0.65 -4.38 -22.02
CA ALA A 598 -1.36 -5.65 -21.89
C ALA A 598 -1.34 -6.49 -23.18
N ASP A 599 -1.41 -5.84 -24.34
CA ASP A 599 -1.47 -6.49 -25.67
C ASP A 599 -0.09 -6.75 -26.29
N ALA A 600 0.99 -6.69 -25.50
CA ALA A 600 2.34 -6.88 -26.02
C ALA A 600 2.60 -8.34 -26.42
N GLU A 601 3.20 -8.52 -27.59
CA GLU A 601 3.62 -9.82 -28.11
C GLU A 601 5.13 -9.85 -28.36
N LEU A 602 5.77 -10.98 -28.10
CA LEU A 602 7.18 -11.20 -28.41
C LEU A 602 7.30 -12.18 -29.59
N ALA A 603 7.95 -11.73 -30.66
CA ALA A 603 8.24 -12.55 -31.83
C ALA A 603 9.76 -12.78 -31.96
N PRO A 604 10.20 -13.97 -32.41
CA PRO A 604 11.59 -14.20 -32.75
C PRO A 604 12.01 -13.33 -33.94
N LEU A 605 13.26 -12.88 -33.94
CA LEU A 605 13.85 -12.15 -35.07
C LEU A 605 13.70 -13.00 -36.36
N PRO A 606 13.13 -12.44 -37.44
CA PRO A 606 13.00 -13.17 -38.70
C PRO A 606 14.38 -13.56 -39.25
N ASP A 607 14.40 -14.47 -40.23
CA ASP A 607 15.64 -14.79 -40.94
C ASP A 607 16.02 -13.65 -41.87
N ILE A 608 17.06 -12.92 -41.46
CA ILE A 608 17.56 -11.72 -42.13
C ILE A 608 18.68 -12.10 -43.09
N ALA A 609 18.59 -11.63 -44.33
CA ALA A 609 19.70 -11.64 -45.28
C ALA A 609 20.00 -10.19 -45.72
N ILE A 610 21.13 -9.64 -45.27
CA ILE A 610 21.60 -8.33 -45.74
C ILE A 610 22.65 -8.57 -46.82
N GLY A 611 22.23 -8.49 -48.09
CA GLY A 611 23.12 -8.73 -49.23
C GLY A 611 23.39 -10.21 -49.54
N ALA A 612 24.31 -10.46 -50.47
CA ALA A 612 24.54 -11.80 -51.05
C ALA A 612 25.37 -12.75 -50.17
N ASN A 613 26.20 -12.20 -49.27
CA ASN A 613 27.13 -12.96 -48.42
C ASN A 613 26.76 -12.80 -46.94
N SER A 614 25.56 -13.25 -46.56
CA SER A 614 25.05 -13.18 -45.18
C SER A 614 25.28 -14.49 -44.44
N GLU A 615 25.95 -14.44 -43.30
CA GLU A 615 26.18 -15.58 -42.41
C GLU A 615 25.49 -15.36 -41.05
N LEU A 616 24.76 -16.38 -40.58
CA LEU A 616 24.19 -16.42 -39.23
C LEU A 616 25.19 -17.07 -38.28
N ARG A 617 25.41 -16.46 -37.10
CA ARG A 617 26.30 -16.95 -36.05
C ARG A 617 25.60 -16.93 -34.69
N ALA A 618 26.00 -17.84 -33.82
CA ALA A 618 25.62 -17.82 -32.41
C ALA A 618 26.67 -17.04 -31.60
N TYR A 619 26.28 -16.51 -30.45
CA TYR A 619 27.24 -16.02 -29.46
C TYR A 619 27.95 -17.23 -28.83
N GLU A 620 29.20 -17.48 -29.21
CA GLU A 620 29.99 -18.59 -28.66
C GLU A 620 30.59 -18.22 -27.29
N SER A 621 30.34 -19.06 -26.27
CA SER A 621 30.80 -18.86 -24.89
C SER A 621 32.26 -19.28 -24.63
N GLY A 622 33.00 -19.67 -25.67
CA GLY A 622 34.40 -20.10 -25.54
C GLY A 622 35.37 -18.92 -25.64
N GLU A 623 35.89 -18.44 -24.52
CA GLU A 623 36.95 -17.43 -24.49
C GLU A 623 38.24 -18.00 -25.12
N SER A 624 38.84 -17.26 -26.07
CA SER A 624 40.17 -17.60 -26.60
C SER A 624 41.21 -17.26 -25.53
N VAL A 625 41.80 -18.27 -24.90
CA VAL A 625 42.76 -18.06 -23.81
C VAL A 625 44.17 -18.04 -24.37
N ASP A 626 44.85 -16.90 -24.23
CA ASP A 626 46.29 -16.80 -24.44
C ASP A 626 47.03 -17.45 -23.27
N LEU A 627 47.78 -18.52 -23.56
CA LEU A 627 48.57 -19.24 -22.55
C LEU A 627 49.95 -18.60 -22.32
N ALA A 628 50.41 -17.68 -23.17
CA ALA A 628 51.74 -17.09 -23.05
C ALA A 628 51.98 -16.39 -21.70
N PRO A 629 51.05 -15.56 -21.14
CA PRO A 629 51.25 -14.93 -19.85
C PRO A 629 51.40 -15.94 -18.70
N TRP A 630 50.60 -17.01 -18.72
CA TRP A 630 50.65 -18.08 -17.71
C TRP A 630 51.94 -18.88 -17.78
N LEU A 631 52.42 -19.18 -19.00
CA LEU A 631 53.70 -19.85 -19.22
C LEU A 631 54.89 -18.97 -18.80
N PHE A 632 54.84 -17.65 -19.05
CA PHE A 632 55.84 -16.71 -18.56
C PHE A 632 55.82 -16.57 -17.03
N ALA A 633 54.64 -16.52 -16.41
CA ALA A 633 54.50 -16.48 -14.96
C ALA A 633 55.07 -17.74 -14.31
N LEU A 634 54.77 -18.92 -14.86
CA LEU A 634 55.33 -20.18 -14.40
C LEU A 634 56.85 -20.25 -14.60
N ALA A 635 57.37 -19.75 -15.73
CA ALA A 635 58.81 -19.66 -15.98
C ALA A 635 59.51 -18.71 -14.98
N LEU A 636 58.90 -17.57 -14.66
CA LEU A 636 59.40 -16.61 -13.67
C LEU A 636 59.41 -17.22 -12.26
N PHE A 637 58.36 -17.96 -11.89
CA PHE A 637 58.29 -18.66 -10.61
C PHE A 637 59.39 -19.72 -10.48
N LEU A 638 59.60 -20.53 -11.52
CA LEU A 638 60.70 -21.50 -11.55
C LEU A 638 62.08 -20.83 -11.53
N PHE A 639 62.24 -19.68 -12.19
CA PHE A 639 63.46 -18.89 -12.12
C PHE A 639 63.76 -18.41 -10.69
N ALA A 640 62.74 -17.91 -9.98
CA ALA A 640 62.87 -17.49 -8.59
C ALA A 640 63.24 -18.68 -7.68
N LEU A 641 62.67 -19.87 -7.92
CA LEU A 641 63.04 -21.10 -7.23
C LEU A 641 64.49 -21.53 -7.53
N ASP A 642 64.98 -21.43 -8.77
CA ASP A 642 66.39 -21.68 -9.12
C ASP A 642 67.32 -20.74 -8.35
N ALA A 643 66.99 -19.45 -8.32
CA ALA A 643 67.77 -18.44 -7.62
C ALA A 643 67.80 -18.67 -6.10
N LEU A 644 66.66 -19.01 -5.50
CA LEU A 644 66.57 -19.33 -4.07
C LEU A 644 67.36 -20.60 -3.73
N ALA A 645 67.26 -21.63 -4.55
CA ALA A 645 68.02 -22.87 -4.38
C ALA A 645 69.53 -22.63 -4.43
N LEU A 646 70.02 -21.84 -5.40
CA LEU A 646 71.44 -21.49 -5.49
C LEU A 646 71.91 -20.67 -4.28
N LEU A 647 71.08 -19.74 -3.80
CA LEU A 647 71.36 -18.94 -2.63
C LEU A 647 71.47 -19.79 -1.35
N LEU A 648 70.57 -20.77 -1.19
CA LEU A 648 70.60 -21.74 -0.08
C LEU A 648 71.85 -22.63 -0.15
N MET A 649 72.18 -23.15 -1.33
CA MET A 649 73.30 -24.06 -1.53
C MET A 649 74.68 -23.40 -1.39
N ASN A 650 74.83 -22.13 -1.79
CA ASN A 650 76.08 -21.38 -1.65
C ASN A 650 76.24 -20.73 -0.26
N GLY A 651 75.44 -21.13 0.73
CA GLY A 651 75.54 -20.64 2.11
C GLY A 651 75.06 -19.19 2.29
N GLY A 652 74.24 -18.65 1.39
CA GLY A 652 73.76 -17.27 1.47
C GLY A 652 73.01 -16.94 2.77
N LEU A 653 72.39 -17.94 3.41
CA LEU A 653 71.77 -17.80 4.74
C LEU A 653 72.78 -17.58 5.88
N SER A 654 74.02 -18.09 5.78
CA SER A 654 75.03 -17.84 6.83
C SER A 654 75.58 -16.42 6.75
N ARG A 655 75.77 -15.86 5.53
CA ARG A 655 76.22 -14.47 5.34
C ARG A 655 75.18 -13.44 5.78
N ILE A 656 73.89 -13.69 5.56
CA ILE A 656 72.81 -12.83 6.05
C ILE A 656 72.74 -12.87 7.59
N ARG A 657 73.02 -14.04 8.19
CA ARG A 657 73.05 -14.23 9.65
C ARG A 657 74.24 -13.53 10.32
N ASP A 658 75.40 -13.46 9.65
CA ASP A 658 76.58 -12.74 10.16
C ASP A 658 76.46 -11.21 10.03
N THR A 659 75.75 -10.68 9.02
CA THR A 659 75.44 -9.24 8.93
C THR A 659 74.38 -8.76 9.92
N VAL A 660 73.59 -9.67 10.49
CA VAL A 660 72.52 -9.35 11.45
C VAL A 660 72.94 -9.61 12.91
N ALA A 661 74.13 -10.19 13.15
CA ALA A 661 74.63 -10.49 14.49
C ALA A 661 75.19 -9.29 15.29
N THR A 662 75.20 -8.05 14.74
CA THR A 662 75.71 -6.84 15.43
C THR A 662 74.70 -5.72 15.67
N ARG A 663 73.39 -5.90 15.43
CA ARG A 663 72.39 -4.95 15.91
C ARG A 663 71.11 -5.64 16.39
N SER A 664 70.88 -5.48 17.69
CA SER A 664 69.59 -5.44 18.40
C SER A 664 68.51 -6.46 18.03
N ARG A 665 68.19 -7.34 18.99
CA ARG A 665 67.00 -8.18 19.06
C ARG A 665 65.72 -7.34 19.01
N SER A 666 65.06 -7.25 17.86
CA SER A 666 63.60 -7.20 17.71
C SER A 666 63.22 -7.04 16.24
N ALA A 667 62.24 -7.84 15.79
CA ALA A 667 61.76 -7.98 14.40
C ALA A 667 62.79 -8.70 13.49
N ILE A 668 62.54 -9.79 12.77
CA ILE A 668 61.43 -10.18 11.87
C ILE A 668 61.58 -11.70 11.60
N PRO A 669 60.50 -12.49 11.52
CA PRO A 669 60.27 -13.24 10.28
C PRO A 669 58.81 -13.10 9.81
N GLY A 670 58.48 -11.95 9.24
CA GLY A 670 57.19 -11.66 8.59
C GLY A 670 57.23 -11.70 7.07
N LEU A 671 58.40 -11.79 6.43
CA LEU A 671 58.49 -11.58 4.97
C LEU A 671 58.30 -12.85 4.12
N VAL A 672 58.35 -14.05 4.73
CA VAL A 672 58.08 -15.31 4.01
C VAL A 672 56.62 -15.75 4.16
N PHE A 673 55.92 -15.30 5.21
CA PHE A 673 54.52 -15.65 5.45
C PHE A 673 53.54 -14.76 4.64
N VAL A 674 53.94 -13.53 4.29
CA VAL A 674 53.10 -12.58 3.53
C VAL A 674 52.97 -12.93 2.04
N LEU A 675 53.94 -13.65 1.46
CA LEU A 675 53.85 -14.07 0.04
C LEU A 675 53.07 -15.36 -0.19
N ILE A 676 52.87 -16.18 0.85
CA ILE A 676 52.07 -17.42 0.77
C ILE A 676 50.62 -17.18 1.20
N THR A 677 50.36 -16.20 2.09
CA THR A 677 49.01 -15.85 2.54
C THR A 677 48.25 -14.89 1.61
N SER A 678 48.95 -14.19 0.70
CA SER A 678 48.32 -13.32 -0.29
C SER A 678 47.73 -14.06 -1.51
N ALA A 679 47.93 -15.37 -1.61
CA ALA A 679 47.35 -16.22 -2.66
C ALA A 679 46.09 -17.00 -2.22
N PHE A 680 45.65 -16.90 -0.96
CA PHE A 680 44.54 -17.70 -0.43
C PHE A 680 43.43 -16.89 0.27
N ALA A 681 43.45 -15.56 0.15
CA ALA A 681 42.54 -14.65 0.85
C ALA A 681 41.62 -13.84 -0.10
N VAL A 682 41.10 -14.48 -1.14
CA VAL A 682 39.94 -13.98 -1.90
C VAL A 682 38.96 -15.15 -2.01
N THR A 683 38.09 -15.32 -1.00
CA THR A 683 36.80 -16.03 -1.06
C THR A 683 36.27 -16.26 0.36
N SER A 684 35.57 -15.28 0.93
CA SER A 684 34.43 -15.50 1.84
C SER A 684 33.94 -14.18 2.45
N ALA A 685 32.70 -13.84 2.10
CA ALA A 685 31.91 -12.71 2.59
C ALA A 685 31.45 -12.90 4.06
N PRO A 686 30.97 -11.84 4.74
CA PRO A 686 30.75 -11.82 6.19
C PRO A 686 29.38 -12.36 6.61
N GLY A 687 29.39 -13.16 7.68
CA GLY A 687 28.21 -13.65 8.40
C GLY A 687 27.77 -12.67 9.50
N LYS A 688 26.50 -12.29 9.38
CA LYS A 688 25.54 -11.60 10.26
C LYS A 688 25.84 -11.48 11.77
N ALA A 689 25.51 -10.28 12.27
CA ALA A 689 25.31 -9.92 13.66
C ALA A 689 23.96 -10.44 14.19
N GLU A 690 23.93 -10.85 15.46
CA GLU A 690 22.69 -11.14 16.20
C GLU A 690 22.39 -10.01 17.18
N ALA A 691 21.15 -9.51 17.10
CA ALA A 691 20.61 -8.39 17.85
C ALA A 691 19.78 -8.86 19.06
N GLN A 692 19.63 -7.94 20.01
CA GLN A 692 18.96 -8.07 21.31
C GLN A 692 17.50 -8.51 21.22
N THR A 693 17.15 -9.47 22.08
CA THR A 693 15.80 -9.75 22.57
C THR A 693 15.28 -8.57 23.41
N THR A 694 14.22 -7.91 22.94
CA THR A 694 13.30 -7.13 23.77
C THR A 694 12.05 -7.96 24.03
N LEU A 695 11.72 -8.13 25.31
CA LEU A 695 10.48 -8.77 25.76
C LEU A 695 9.32 -7.79 25.56
N SER A 696 8.28 -8.27 24.88
CA SER A 696 6.99 -7.60 24.73
C SER A 696 6.30 -7.44 26.08
N GLU A 697 5.88 -6.20 26.36
CA GLU A 697 5.04 -5.79 27.47
C GLU A 697 3.56 -6.13 27.13
N PRO A 698 2.73 -6.58 28.08
CA PRO A 698 1.29 -6.73 27.85
C PRO A 698 0.59 -5.35 27.75
N PRO A 699 -0.63 -5.28 27.20
CA PRO A 699 -1.31 -4.01 26.95
C PRO A 699 -1.53 -3.25 28.26
N ARG A 700 -1.26 -1.94 28.22
CA ARG A 700 -1.61 -1.00 29.29
C ARG A 700 -3.12 -0.97 29.43
N VAL A 701 -3.60 -1.27 30.64
CA VAL A 701 -4.87 -0.76 31.14
C VAL A 701 -4.61 0.66 31.60
N ASP A 702 -5.47 1.60 31.23
CA ASP A 702 -5.32 3.01 31.56
C ASP A 702 -5.15 3.25 33.06
N ALA A 703 -4.26 4.17 33.39
CA ALA A 703 -3.72 4.37 34.74
C ALA A 703 -4.65 5.15 35.70
N ALA A 704 -5.97 5.04 35.53
CA ALA A 704 -6.94 5.81 36.32
C ALA A 704 -7.93 4.95 37.14
N THR A 705 -7.98 3.62 36.97
CA THR A 705 -8.97 2.79 37.66
C THR A 705 -8.55 2.48 39.10
N THR A 706 -9.29 2.99 40.07
CA THR A 706 -9.12 2.70 41.50
C THR A 706 -9.73 1.34 41.83
N ILE A 707 -9.29 0.67 42.91
CA ILE A 707 -9.89 -0.62 43.36
C ILE A 707 -11.39 -0.45 43.66
N GLU A 708 -11.79 0.72 44.15
CA GLU A 708 -13.19 1.07 44.44
C GLU A 708 -14.05 1.14 43.16
N ASP A 709 -13.49 1.61 42.04
CA ASP A 709 -14.18 1.69 40.75
C ASP A 709 -14.46 0.30 40.18
N VAL A 710 -13.52 -0.63 40.37
CA VAL A 710 -13.68 -2.05 39.97
C VAL A 710 -14.76 -2.74 40.81
N GLU A 711 -14.80 -2.49 42.13
CA GLU A 711 -15.82 -3.07 43.01
C GLU A 711 -17.22 -2.53 42.71
N ARG A 712 -17.35 -1.23 42.42
CA ARG A 712 -18.60 -0.60 41.99
C ARG A 712 -19.07 -1.17 40.64
N ALA A 713 -18.17 -1.34 39.67
CA ALA A 713 -18.49 -1.92 38.36
C ALA A 713 -18.94 -3.39 38.46
N VAL A 714 -18.31 -4.19 39.34
CA VAL A 714 -18.77 -5.56 39.63
C VAL A 714 -20.17 -5.53 40.22
N LYS A 715 -20.44 -4.68 41.22
CA LYS A 715 -21.78 -4.56 41.82
C LYS A 715 -22.84 -4.17 40.79
N ALA A 716 -22.55 -3.19 39.93
CA ALA A 716 -23.48 -2.69 38.91
C ALA A 716 -23.82 -3.74 37.83
N THR A 717 -23.00 -4.77 37.64
CA THR A 717 -23.18 -5.81 36.61
C THR A 717 -23.72 -7.14 37.14
N GLU A 718 -23.73 -7.36 38.46
CA GLU A 718 -24.26 -8.59 39.09
C GLU A 718 -25.79 -8.68 39.04
N THR A 719 -26.50 -7.55 39.09
CA THR A 719 -27.96 -7.48 39.01
C THR A 719 -28.39 -6.18 38.32
N THR A 720 -29.63 -6.12 37.81
CA THR A 720 -30.16 -4.90 37.20
C THR A 720 -30.46 -3.87 38.29
N HIS A 721 -29.84 -2.69 38.18
CA HIS A 721 -30.08 -1.56 39.08
C HIS A 721 -30.87 -0.45 38.38
N LEU A 722 -31.78 0.19 39.12
CA LEU A 722 -32.31 1.50 38.72
C LEU A 722 -31.31 2.56 39.18
N ALA A 723 -30.95 3.50 38.31
CA ALA A 723 -29.96 4.52 38.62
C ALA A 723 -30.56 5.93 38.54
N TYR A 724 -30.01 6.84 39.34
CA TYR A 724 -30.30 8.27 39.26
C TYR A 724 -29.00 9.07 39.09
N VAL A 725 -29.09 10.19 38.37
CA VAL A 725 -27.95 11.10 38.19
C VAL A 725 -27.75 11.91 39.46
N GLU A 726 -26.52 11.92 40.00
CA GLU A 726 -26.15 12.75 41.15
C GLU A 726 -26.11 14.22 40.72
N THR A 727 -26.94 15.05 41.34
CA THR A 727 -27.10 16.47 40.95
C THR A 727 -26.19 17.41 41.71
N GLY A 728 -25.57 16.92 42.79
CA GLY A 728 -24.82 17.74 43.74
C GLY A 728 -25.70 18.42 44.79
N ASP A 729 -27.03 18.23 44.74
CA ASP A 729 -27.98 18.61 45.80
C ASP A 729 -28.39 17.34 46.58
N GLU A 730 -27.85 17.20 47.79
CA GLU A 730 -28.08 16.06 48.68
C GLU A 730 -29.58 15.79 48.91
N ALA A 731 -30.41 16.83 48.98
CA ALA A 731 -31.84 16.65 49.19
C ALA A 731 -32.56 16.06 47.97
N LEU A 732 -32.16 16.47 46.76
CA LEU A 732 -32.73 15.97 45.51
C LEU A 732 -32.27 14.54 45.22
N ASP A 733 -31.01 14.25 45.53
CA ASP A 733 -30.40 12.94 45.38
C ASP A 733 -31.01 11.93 46.37
N GLU A 734 -31.24 12.32 47.64
CA GLU A 734 -31.96 11.50 48.64
C GLU A 734 -33.39 11.16 48.20
N ILE A 735 -34.13 12.14 47.64
CA ILE A 735 -35.49 11.92 47.12
C ILE A 735 -35.48 10.93 45.97
N SER A 736 -34.51 11.06 45.06
CA SER A 736 -34.36 10.17 43.90
C SER A 736 -34.05 8.74 44.35
N ALA A 737 -33.13 8.57 45.30
CA ALA A 737 -32.79 7.28 45.90
C ALA A 737 -34.01 6.63 46.59
N ALA A 738 -34.72 7.38 47.44
CA ALA A 738 -35.91 6.88 48.13
C ALA A 738 -37.05 6.52 47.14
N GLY A 739 -37.24 7.35 46.11
CA GLY A 739 -38.20 7.13 45.04
C GLY A 739 -37.95 5.85 44.26
N LEU A 740 -36.73 5.68 43.75
CA LEU A 740 -36.35 4.49 43.00
C LEU A 740 -36.36 3.23 43.89
N SER A 741 -36.03 3.36 45.18
CA SER A 741 -36.12 2.24 46.13
C SER A 741 -37.56 1.76 46.29
N GLY A 742 -38.51 2.69 46.46
CA GLY A 742 -39.92 2.38 46.51
C GLY A 742 -40.45 1.76 45.21
N LEU A 743 -39.97 2.25 44.05
CA LEU A 743 -40.31 1.66 42.75
C LEU A 743 -39.75 0.23 42.61
N SER A 744 -38.50 -0.02 43.00
CA SER A 744 -37.88 -1.35 42.98
C SER A 744 -38.68 -2.35 43.83
N GLN A 745 -39.09 -1.95 45.04
CA GLN A 745 -39.94 -2.78 45.90
C GLN A 745 -41.30 -3.10 45.24
N PHE A 746 -41.92 -2.10 44.59
CA PHE A 746 -43.18 -2.30 43.88
C PHE A 746 -43.03 -3.24 42.67
N ILE A 747 -41.95 -3.09 41.89
CA ILE A 747 -41.63 -3.95 40.75
C ILE A 747 -41.41 -5.39 41.21
N GLN A 748 -40.63 -5.60 42.28
CA GLN A 748 -40.38 -6.93 42.86
C GLN A 748 -41.68 -7.59 43.35
N ALA A 749 -42.62 -6.80 43.87
CA ALA A 749 -43.91 -7.31 44.35
C ALA A 749 -44.91 -7.63 43.23
N LYS A 750 -44.76 -7.05 42.02
CA LYS A 750 -45.75 -7.12 40.94
C LYS A 750 -45.27 -7.83 39.67
N THR A 751 -43.96 -7.99 39.50
CA THR A 751 -43.33 -8.54 38.30
C THR A 751 -42.34 -9.65 38.67
N ALA A 752 -41.74 -10.29 37.66
CA ALA A 752 -40.66 -11.26 37.87
C ALA A 752 -39.26 -10.61 37.92
N LEU A 753 -39.17 -9.29 37.72
CA LEU A 753 -37.93 -8.55 37.82
C LEU A 753 -37.63 -8.27 39.29
N GLU A 754 -36.41 -8.57 39.72
CA GLU A 754 -35.91 -8.29 41.09
C GLU A 754 -34.76 -7.28 41.00
N PRO A 755 -35.04 -5.96 40.92
CA PRO A 755 -33.99 -4.96 40.86
C PRO A 755 -33.14 -4.92 42.13
N GLY A 756 -31.86 -4.62 41.99
CA GLY A 756 -30.99 -4.30 43.12
C GLY A 756 -31.34 -2.95 43.79
N GLU A 757 -30.57 -2.59 44.83
CA GLU A 757 -30.68 -1.25 45.45
C GLU A 757 -30.38 -0.14 44.42
N PRO A 758 -31.11 0.99 44.43
CA PRO A 758 -30.82 2.08 43.51
C PRO A 758 -29.39 2.60 43.64
N MET A 759 -28.79 3.04 42.52
CA MET A 759 -27.42 3.56 42.49
C MET A 759 -27.40 5.02 42.03
N GLY A 760 -26.69 5.87 42.77
CA GLY A 760 -26.30 7.19 42.30
C GLY A 760 -25.17 7.08 41.28
N VAL A 761 -25.26 7.84 40.20
CA VAL A 761 -24.34 7.83 39.07
C VAL A 761 -23.83 9.23 38.81
N ASP A 762 -22.51 9.40 38.82
CA ASP A 762 -21.84 10.61 38.36
C ASP A 762 -21.58 10.52 36.85
N ILE A 763 -22.31 11.29 36.05
CA ILE A 763 -22.18 11.33 34.59
C ILE A 763 -20.82 11.81 34.09
N GLU A 764 -20.03 12.47 34.94
CA GLU A 764 -18.70 12.95 34.61
C GLU A 764 -17.65 11.82 34.67
N SER A 765 -17.86 10.80 35.51
CA SER A 765 -16.83 9.80 35.81
C SER A 765 -17.28 8.34 35.74
N ASP A 766 -18.52 8.01 36.11
CA ASP A 766 -19.00 6.63 36.22
C ASP A 766 -19.41 6.03 34.88
N GLU A 767 -19.19 4.72 34.68
CA GLU A 767 -19.62 4.00 33.48
C GLU A 767 -21.16 3.89 33.37
N LEU A 768 -21.73 4.50 32.33
CA LEU A 768 -23.18 4.61 32.14
C LEU A 768 -23.79 3.35 31.53
N ALA A 769 -23.01 2.57 30.76
CA ALA A 769 -23.49 1.42 30.01
C ALA A 769 -24.07 0.29 30.89
N PHE A 770 -23.83 0.31 32.21
CA PHE A 770 -24.37 -0.68 33.15
C PHE A 770 -25.85 -0.46 33.49
N TYR A 771 -26.40 0.71 33.21
CA TYR A 771 -27.74 1.08 33.65
C TYR A 771 -28.68 1.24 32.45
N PRO A 772 -29.73 0.41 32.29
CA PRO A 772 -30.65 0.58 31.16
C PRO A 772 -31.48 1.87 31.20
N LEU A 773 -31.71 2.41 32.42
CA LEU A 773 -32.49 3.61 32.66
C LEU A 773 -31.78 4.49 33.70
N LEU A 774 -31.53 5.75 33.31
CA LEU A 774 -31.06 6.81 34.20
C LEU A 774 -32.22 7.76 34.51
N TYR A 775 -32.57 7.93 35.78
CA TYR A 775 -33.48 8.96 36.24
C TYR A 775 -32.70 10.25 36.51
N TRP A 776 -32.99 11.32 35.79
CA TRP A 776 -32.28 12.59 35.93
C TRP A 776 -33.24 13.70 36.40
N PRO A 777 -33.21 14.07 37.68
CA PRO A 777 -33.99 15.20 38.15
C PRO A 777 -33.32 16.52 37.73
N ILE A 778 -34.09 17.41 37.11
CA ILE A 778 -33.60 18.70 36.61
C ILE A 778 -34.23 19.84 37.40
N ASP A 779 -33.40 20.57 38.13
CA ASP A 779 -33.75 21.82 38.80
C ASP A 779 -33.08 23.02 38.10
N ALA A 780 -33.59 24.23 38.34
CA ALA A 780 -32.97 25.45 37.83
C ALA A 780 -31.52 25.65 38.34
N SER A 781 -31.23 25.15 39.54
CA SER A 781 -29.92 25.21 40.18
C SER A 781 -28.96 24.09 39.79
N THR A 782 -29.44 23.07 39.05
CA THR A 782 -28.59 21.98 38.54
C THR A 782 -27.42 22.57 37.73
N PRO A 783 -26.16 22.21 38.05
CA PRO A 783 -24.99 22.62 37.28
C PRO A 783 -25.11 22.20 35.80
N MET A 784 -24.47 22.95 34.90
CA MET A 784 -24.32 22.48 33.52
C MET A 784 -23.28 21.36 33.51
N PRO A 785 -23.56 20.19 32.91
CA PRO A 785 -22.55 19.15 32.72
C PRO A 785 -21.38 19.66 31.87
N SER A 786 -20.21 19.03 32.00
CA SER A 786 -19.10 19.28 31.08
C SER A 786 -19.43 18.78 29.67
N GLU A 787 -18.77 19.33 28.65
CA GLU A 787 -18.91 18.83 27.27
C GLU A 787 -18.59 17.33 27.15
N GLN A 788 -17.63 16.85 27.93
CA GLN A 788 -17.29 15.44 27.98
C GLN A 788 -18.44 14.61 28.57
N ALA A 789 -19.08 15.07 29.66
CA ALA A 789 -20.26 14.39 30.20
C ALA A 789 -21.44 14.39 29.23
N ILE A 790 -21.65 15.48 28.49
CA ILE A 790 -22.69 15.56 27.46
C ILE A 790 -22.43 14.52 26.36
N SER A 791 -21.20 14.44 25.85
CA SER A 791 -20.82 13.44 24.83
C SER A 791 -21.02 12.00 25.34
N ARG A 792 -20.70 11.74 26.61
CA ARG A 792 -20.91 10.42 27.24
C ARG A 792 -22.38 10.07 27.40
N VAL A 793 -23.22 11.02 27.77
CA VAL A 793 -24.68 10.83 27.85
C VAL A 793 -25.28 10.59 26.46
N ASP A 794 -24.83 11.33 25.45
CA ASP A 794 -25.22 11.12 24.05
C ASP A 794 -24.83 9.72 23.56
N ALA A 795 -23.60 9.29 23.82
CA ALA A 795 -23.11 7.94 23.52
C ALA A 795 -23.93 6.86 24.23
N TYR A 796 -24.26 7.06 25.51
CA TYR A 796 -25.12 6.18 26.29
C TYR A 796 -26.51 6.01 25.66
N MET A 797 -27.13 7.11 25.23
CA MET A 797 -28.43 7.07 24.55
C MET A 797 -28.34 6.35 23.20
N LYS A 798 -27.27 6.59 22.43
CA LYS A 798 -26.99 5.89 21.16
C LYS A 798 -26.67 4.40 21.35
N GLN A 799 -26.28 3.96 22.55
CA GLN A 799 -26.06 2.54 22.83
C GLN A 799 -27.30 1.83 23.39
N GLY A 800 -28.47 2.47 23.34
CA GLY A 800 -29.75 1.90 23.80
C GLY A 800 -30.09 2.21 25.25
N GLY A 801 -29.30 3.04 25.92
CA GLY A 801 -29.62 3.61 27.22
C GLY A 801 -30.81 4.56 27.15
N THR A 802 -31.64 4.58 28.18
CA THR A 802 -32.74 5.56 28.32
C THR A 802 -32.44 6.57 29.42
N VAL A 803 -32.69 7.85 29.16
CA VAL A 803 -32.66 8.93 30.16
C VAL A 803 -34.07 9.46 30.39
N LEU A 804 -34.55 9.41 31.63
CA LEU A 804 -35.81 10.02 32.06
C LEU A 804 -35.53 11.33 32.80
N PHE A 805 -35.71 12.44 32.10
CA PHE A 805 -35.61 13.78 32.67
C PHE A 805 -36.90 14.14 33.41
N ASP A 806 -36.80 14.40 34.72
CA ASP A 806 -37.92 14.89 35.54
C ASP A 806 -37.65 16.33 35.96
N VAL A 807 -38.31 17.28 35.30
CA VAL A 807 -38.05 18.71 35.45
C VAL A 807 -38.88 19.29 36.58
N ALA A 808 -38.20 19.84 37.58
CA ALA A 808 -38.82 20.58 38.67
C ALA A 808 -39.47 21.88 38.16
N GLY A 809 -40.75 22.08 38.53
CA GLY A 809 -41.48 23.33 38.26
C GLY A 809 -42.92 23.13 37.80
N ASP A 810 -43.45 24.16 37.11
CA ASP A 810 -44.80 24.13 36.53
C ASP A 810 -44.92 23.10 35.39
N ALA A 811 -46.15 22.61 35.15
CA ALA A 811 -46.45 21.57 34.16
C ALA A 811 -45.89 21.84 32.76
N LEU A 812 -45.32 20.81 32.12
CA LEU A 812 -44.98 20.84 30.70
C LEU A 812 -46.27 20.72 29.88
N THR A 813 -46.69 21.82 29.27
CA THR A 813 -47.84 21.88 28.34
C THR A 813 -47.39 22.09 26.88
N GLY A 814 -46.08 22.08 26.62
CA GLY A 814 -45.48 22.16 25.29
C GLY A 814 -44.11 22.88 25.26
N PHE A 815 -43.23 22.51 24.33
CA PHE A 815 -41.94 23.18 24.14
C PHE A 815 -42.05 24.56 23.44
N GLY A 816 -43.20 24.90 22.85
CA GLY A 816 -43.38 26.08 21.97
C GLY A 816 -44.09 27.31 22.56
N THR A 817 -44.65 27.28 23.78
CA THR A 817 -45.51 28.38 24.28
C THR A 817 -44.93 29.16 25.46
N GLY A 818 -44.44 30.38 25.19
CA GLY A 818 -44.49 31.62 26.00
C GLY A 818 -44.07 31.70 27.48
N GLN A 819 -44.21 30.67 28.30
CA GLN A 819 -43.79 30.65 29.71
C GLN A 819 -42.97 29.39 29.97
N VAL A 820 -41.65 29.53 29.86
CA VAL A 820 -40.68 28.47 30.15
C VAL A 820 -40.24 28.61 31.61
N SER A 821 -40.48 27.59 32.44
CA SER A 821 -40.02 27.57 33.82
C SER A 821 -38.48 27.64 33.89
N ALA A 822 -37.91 27.91 35.07
CA ALA A 822 -36.46 27.97 35.22
C ALA A 822 -35.80 26.59 35.01
N GLY A 823 -36.42 25.50 35.51
CA GLY A 823 -35.98 24.13 35.24
C GLY A 823 -36.13 23.75 33.77
N GLN A 824 -37.21 24.16 33.10
CA GLN A 824 -37.39 23.92 31.67
C GLN A 824 -36.34 24.64 30.80
N ARG A 825 -35.87 25.83 31.21
CA ARG A 825 -34.75 26.50 30.55
C ARG A 825 -33.46 25.72 30.73
N ARG A 826 -33.16 25.27 31.96
CA ARG A 826 -31.99 24.44 32.23
C ARG A 826 -31.98 23.16 31.39
N LEU A 827 -33.12 22.47 31.31
CA LEU A 827 -33.24 21.29 30.45
C LEU A 827 -32.96 21.63 28.98
N ARG A 828 -33.49 22.74 28.45
CA ARG A 828 -33.23 23.15 27.06
C ARG A 828 -31.76 23.45 26.81
N ASP A 829 -31.08 24.04 27.79
CA ASP A 829 -29.64 24.30 27.68
C ASP A 829 -28.90 22.95 27.58
N ILE A 830 -29.20 21.97 28.43
CA ILE A 830 -28.61 20.61 28.39
C ILE A 830 -28.93 19.87 27.09
N LEU A 831 -30.20 19.90 26.65
CA LEU A 831 -30.63 19.22 25.43
C LEU A 831 -30.10 19.88 24.15
N GLY A 832 -29.69 21.15 24.21
CA GLY A 832 -29.15 21.88 23.05
C GLY A 832 -27.81 21.33 22.57
N ASP A 833 -27.05 20.73 23.48
CA ASP A 833 -25.73 20.16 23.22
C ASP A 833 -25.79 18.64 22.97
N LEU A 834 -26.96 18.02 23.13
CA LEU A 834 -27.19 16.60 22.84
C LEU A 834 -27.75 16.42 21.43
N ASP A 835 -27.22 15.43 20.71
CA ASP A 835 -27.78 15.01 19.43
C ASP A 835 -29.04 14.18 19.72
N ILE A 836 -30.22 14.82 19.75
CA ILE A 836 -31.49 14.17 20.08
C ILE A 836 -32.47 14.17 18.90
N PRO A 837 -33.26 13.10 18.73
CA PRO A 837 -34.32 13.09 17.72
C PRO A 837 -35.48 14.01 18.12
N PRO A 838 -36.39 14.34 17.19
CA PRO A 838 -37.60 15.11 17.48
C PRO A 838 -38.45 14.46 18.60
N LEU A 839 -39.14 15.27 19.40
CA LEU A 839 -39.93 14.81 20.55
C LEU A 839 -41.44 15.04 20.36
N GLU A 840 -42.26 14.13 20.87
CA GLU A 840 -43.73 14.25 20.92
C GLU A 840 -44.30 13.79 22.29
N PRO A 841 -45.47 14.30 22.73
CA PRO A 841 -46.16 13.73 23.88
C PRO A 841 -46.55 12.28 23.60
N VAL A 842 -46.42 11.38 24.58
CA VAL A 842 -46.69 9.95 24.43
C VAL A 842 -48.06 9.72 23.75
N PRO A 843 -48.08 9.24 22.50
CA PRO A 843 -49.34 8.98 21.81
C PRO A 843 -50.15 7.87 22.49
N ASN A 844 -51.48 7.92 22.39
CA ASN A 844 -52.35 6.87 22.97
C ASN A 844 -52.05 5.45 22.43
N ASP A 845 -51.59 5.37 21.18
CA ASP A 845 -51.20 4.14 20.50
C ASP A 845 -49.74 3.73 20.76
N HIS A 846 -48.96 4.49 21.53
CA HIS A 846 -47.58 4.16 21.86
C HIS A 846 -47.45 2.84 22.67
N VAL A 847 -46.33 2.11 22.54
CA VAL A 847 -46.13 0.84 23.27
C VAL A 847 -46.04 1.06 24.78
N LEU A 848 -45.46 2.18 25.21
CA LEU A 848 -45.35 2.58 26.61
C LEU A 848 -46.69 2.62 27.37
N THR A 849 -47.81 2.90 26.69
CA THR A 849 -49.16 2.91 27.33
C THR A 849 -49.66 1.52 27.69
N LYS A 850 -49.00 0.46 27.22
CA LYS A 850 -49.40 -0.95 27.36
C LYS A 850 -48.22 -1.91 27.59
N ALA A 851 -47.07 -1.38 28.02
CA ALA A 851 -45.85 -2.15 28.26
C ALA A 851 -46.06 -3.21 29.36
N PHE A 852 -46.75 -2.87 30.45
CA PHE A 852 -47.18 -3.84 31.48
C PHE A 852 -48.64 -3.63 31.88
N TYR A 853 -48.96 -2.45 32.40
CA TYR A 853 -50.31 -1.94 32.65
C TYR A 853 -50.83 -1.19 31.42
N ILE A 854 -52.16 -1.10 31.31
CA ILE A 854 -52.83 -0.22 30.34
C ILE A 854 -53.05 1.13 31.02
N LEU A 855 -52.46 2.19 30.47
CA LEU A 855 -52.47 3.55 31.00
C LEU A 855 -52.88 4.54 29.91
N ASP A 856 -53.76 5.48 30.26
CA ASP A 856 -54.13 6.60 29.38
C ASP A 856 -53.30 7.86 29.68
N SER A 857 -52.61 7.89 30.83
CA SER A 857 -51.74 8.97 31.26
C SER A 857 -50.67 8.47 32.24
N PHE A 858 -49.64 9.28 32.47
CA PHE A 858 -48.48 8.95 33.30
C PHE A 858 -48.34 9.93 34.48
N PRO A 859 -49.29 9.97 35.43
CA PRO A 859 -49.23 10.90 36.56
C PRO A 859 -48.14 10.48 37.57
N GLY A 860 -47.51 11.46 38.20
CA GLY A 860 -46.59 11.28 39.33
C GLY A 860 -47.17 11.91 40.59
N ARG A 861 -46.37 12.70 41.32
CA ARG A 861 -46.87 13.55 42.39
C ARG A 861 -47.79 14.63 41.84
N HIS A 862 -47.45 15.13 40.66
CA HIS A 862 -48.28 15.98 39.82
C HIS A 862 -48.98 15.18 38.72
N SER A 863 -50.09 15.73 38.19
CA SER A 863 -50.92 15.06 37.18
C SER A 863 -51.26 15.97 35.99
N ASN A 864 -50.66 17.16 35.94
CA ASN A 864 -50.93 18.21 34.97
C ASN A 864 -49.89 18.30 33.85
N SER A 865 -48.85 17.45 33.86
CA SER A 865 -47.84 17.36 32.80
C SER A 865 -48.01 16.09 31.97
N GLU A 866 -47.79 16.21 30.66
CA GLU A 866 -47.64 15.05 29.78
C GLU A 866 -46.24 14.44 29.94
N LEU A 867 -46.10 13.16 29.59
CA LEU A 867 -44.82 12.48 29.39
C LEU A 867 -44.47 12.62 27.90
N TRP A 868 -43.26 13.07 27.60
CA TRP A 868 -42.74 13.22 26.25
C TRP A 868 -41.74 12.11 25.93
N VAL A 869 -41.74 11.65 24.69
CA VAL A 869 -40.88 10.59 24.14
C VAL A 869 -40.37 11.02 22.76
N GLU A 870 -39.48 10.24 22.18
CA GLU A 870 -39.07 10.39 20.79
C GLU A 870 -40.27 10.27 19.84
N SER A 871 -40.30 11.14 18.83
CA SER A 871 -41.32 11.14 17.80
C SER A 871 -41.15 9.93 16.89
N LEU A 872 -42.19 9.10 16.82
CA LEU A 872 -42.19 7.95 15.91
C LEU A 872 -42.56 8.39 14.49
N VAL A 873 -41.87 7.85 13.49
CA VAL A 873 -42.20 8.09 12.07
C VAL A 873 -43.61 7.53 11.79
N PRO A 874 -44.56 8.35 11.30
CA PRO A 874 -45.88 7.84 10.95
C PRO A 874 -45.81 6.90 9.74
N ASP A 875 -46.44 5.73 9.85
CA ASP A 875 -46.62 4.78 8.75
C ASP A 875 -47.28 5.48 7.54
N ALA A 876 -46.68 5.32 6.34
CA ALA A 876 -47.15 5.97 5.11
C ALA A 876 -48.59 5.60 4.72
N GLU A 877 -49.11 4.46 5.18
CA GLU A 877 -50.46 3.98 4.86
C GLU A 877 -51.58 4.53 5.77
N GLY A 878 -51.28 5.29 6.83
CA GLY A 878 -52.31 5.91 7.69
C GLY A 878 -53.28 4.92 8.36
N THR A 879 -52.95 3.63 8.42
CA THR A 879 -53.78 2.62 9.08
C THR A 879 -53.80 2.85 10.60
N MET A 880 -54.99 3.10 11.17
CA MET A 880 -55.23 3.11 12.62
C MET A 880 -54.92 1.71 13.20
N ARG A 881 -53.68 1.49 13.63
CA ARG A 881 -53.26 0.26 14.32
C ARG A 881 -53.48 0.42 15.84
N PRO A 882 -53.76 -0.67 16.57
CA PRO A 882 -53.89 -0.63 18.04
C PRO A 882 -52.60 -0.23 18.76
N ALA A 883 -51.44 -0.36 18.09
CA ALA A 883 -50.14 0.11 18.53
C ALA A 883 -49.34 0.64 17.32
N ARG A 884 -48.63 1.76 17.49
CA ARG A 884 -47.56 2.15 16.55
C ARG A 884 -46.31 1.34 16.90
N GLY A 885 -45.76 0.64 15.91
CA GLY A 885 -44.41 0.12 15.97
C GLY A 885 -43.46 1.27 15.68
N GLY A 886 -42.66 1.65 16.67
CA GLY A 886 -41.36 2.24 16.42
C GLY A 886 -40.33 1.11 16.49
N ASP A 887 -39.30 1.17 15.67
CA ASP A 887 -38.32 0.09 15.56
C ASP A 887 -37.38 0.00 16.79
N GLY A 888 -37.53 0.87 17.81
CA GLY A 888 -36.71 0.87 19.04
C GLY A 888 -37.39 1.40 20.33
N VAL A 889 -36.59 1.44 21.41
CA VAL A 889 -36.92 2.07 22.71
C VAL A 889 -36.54 3.56 22.65
N SER A 890 -37.42 4.44 23.12
CA SER A 890 -37.16 5.88 23.26
C SER A 890 -35.95 6.10 24.18
N SER A 891 -34.84 6.61 23.64
CA SER A 891 -33.61 6.88 24.40
C SER A 891 -33.76 8.06 25.37
N ILE A 892 -34.76 8.91 25.13
CA ILE A 892 -35.09 10.06 25.98
C ILE A 892 -36.57 10.06 26.37
N MET A 893 -36.85 10.41 27.63
CA MET A 893 -38.19 10.68 28.15
C MET A 893 -38.17 11.94 29.01
N ILE A 894 -39.20 12.78 28.92
CA ILE A 894 -39.24 14.05 29.65
C ILE A 894 -40.59 14.25 30.33
N THR A 895 -40.59 14.59 31.62
CA THR A 895 -41.79 14.92 32.38
C THR A 895 -41.55 16.02 33.41
N SER A 896 -42.63 16.55 33.99
CA SER A 896 -42.62 17.44 35.16
C SER A 896 -43.60 16.93 36.22
N ASN A 897 -43.77 15.60 36.29
CA ASN A 897 -44.73 14.98 37.19
C ASN A 897 -44.14 14.61 38.56
N ASP A 898 -42.84 14.81 38.80
CA ASP A 898 -42.15 14.50 40.07
C ASP A 898 -42.44 13.05 40.51
N PHE A 899 -41.93 12.12 39.70
CA PHE A 899 -42.11 10.68 39.88
C PHE A 899 -41.40 10.18 41.13
N ALA A 900 -40.16 10.62 41.38
CA ALA A 900 -39.39 10.17 42.54
C ALA A 900 -40.15 10.42 43.85
N SER A 901 -40.71 11.61 44.04
CA SER A 901 -41.49 11.92 45.25
C SER A 901 -42.77 11.10 45.39
N ALA A 902 -43.39 10.70 44.27
CA ALA A 902 -44.58 9.83 44.30
C ALA A 902 -44.25 8.39 44.70
N TRP A 903 -43.07 7.90 44.34
CA TRP A 903 -42.60 6.55 44.64
C TRP A 903 -41.91 6.43 46.00
N ALA A 904 -41.46 7.55 46.57
CA ALA A 904 -40.63 7.57 47.76
C ALA A 904 -41.36 7.07 49.02
N VAL A 905 -40.75 6.08 49.67
CA VAL A 905 -41.21 5.46 50.92
C VAL A 905 -40.09 5.40 51.95
N ASP A 906 -40.45 5.39 53.24
CA ASP A 906 -39.50 5.11 54.32
C ASP A 906 -39.26 3.59 54.52
N ASP A 907 -38.36 3.23 55.44
CA ASP A 907 -38.07 1.84 55.81
C ASP A 907 -39.28 1.05 56.33
N ALA A 908 -40.35 1.74 56.74
CA ALA A 908 -41.61 1.14 57.19
C ALA A 908 -42.64 1.00 56.05
N GLY A 909 -42.32 1.43 54.83
CA GLY A 909 -43.19 1.41 53.66
C GLY A 909 -44.25 2.54 53.65
N LEU A 910 -44.07 3.58 54.46
CA LEU A 910 -44.95 4.77 54.47
C LEU A 910 -44.47 5.79 53.45
N PHE A 911 -45.41 6.41 52.74
CA PHE A 911 -45.11 7.43 51.73
C PHE A 911 -44.53 8.70 52.35
N LEU A 912 -43.44 9.20 51.78
CA LEU A 912 -42.73 10.40 52.30
C LEU A 912 -43.41 11.72 51.90
N PHE A 913 -44.00 11.79 50.70
CA PHE A 913 -44.59 13.03 50.15
C PHE A 913 -46.05 12.84 49.76
N PRO A 914 -46.94 13.85 49.93
CA PRO A 914 -48.32 13.79 49.43
C PRO A 914 -48.40 14.04 47.92
N THR A 915 -49.43 13.47 47.27
CA THR A 915 -49.82 13.75 45.87
C THR A 915 -50.76 14.95 45.79
N ASP A 916 -50.86 15.59 44.63
CA ASP A 916 -51.75 16.73 44.40
C ASP A 916 -53.23 16.40 44.66
N SER A 917 -53.65 15.18 44.37
CA SER A 917 -54.97 14.66 44.71
C SER A 917 -54.96 13.85 46.00
N SER A 918 -56.09 13.92 46.72
CA SER A 918 -56.41 13.01 47.83
C SER A 918 -56.90 11.63 47.36
N ASP A 919 -57.10 11.45 46.05
CA ASP A 919 -57.45 10.15 45.46
C ASP A 919 -56.24 9.20 45.54
N PRO A 920 -56.33 8.08 46.29
CA PRO A 920 -55.24 7.10 46.38
C PRO A 920 -54.88 6.50 45.02
N MET A 921 -55.77 6.59 44.03
CA MET A 921 -55.53 6.07 42.68
C MET A 921 -54.40 6.82 41.96
N GLN A 922 -54.19 8.12 42.21
CA GLN A 922 -53.09 8.85 41.56
C GLN A 922 -51.74 8.20 41.85
N ARG A 923 -51.49 7.83 43.11
CA ARG A 923 -50.24 7.19 43.51
C ARG A 923 -50.08 5.79 42.94
N GLU A 924 -51.17 5.02 42.91
CA GLU A 924 -51.18 3.72 42.25
C GLU A 924 -50.82 3.86 40.75
N TYR A 925 -51.39 4.85 40.05
CA TYR A 925 -51.04 5.13 38.66
C TYR A 925 -49.58 5.61 38.50
N ALA A 926 -49.04 6.35 39.47
CA ALA A 926 -47.62 6.71 39.47
C ALA A 926 -46.72 5.48 39.52
N TYR A 927 -46.99 4.52 40.41
CA TYR A 927 -46.23 3.26 40.42
C TYR A 927 -46.40 2.49 39.10
N ARG A 928 -47.62 2.41 38.56
CA ARG A 928 -47.85 1.74 37.27
C ARG A 928 -47.13 2.41 36.11
N ALA A 929 -47.03 3.74 36.11
CA ALA A 929 -46.25 4.50 35.15
C ALA A 929 -44.77 4.10 35.25
N GLY A 930 -44.21 4.06 36.46
CA GLY A 930 -42.84 3.57 36.70
C GLY A 930 -42.62 2.13 36.22
N VAL A 931 -43.55 1.21 36.51
CA VAL A 931 -43.48 -0.17 35.98
C VAL A 931 -43.52 -0.19 34.45
N ASN A 932 -44.40 0.59 33.82
CA ASN A 932 -44.47 0.63 32.36
C ASN A 932 -43.18 1.16 31.73
N ILE A 933 -42.58 2.22 32.30
CA ILE A 933 -41.30 2.78 31.86
C ILE A 933 -40.20 1.72 31.96
N VAL A 934 -40.01 1.12 33.14
CA VAL A 934 -38.96 0.09 33.35
C VAL A 934 -39.17 -1.12 32.44
N MET A 935 -40.41 -1.61 32.32
CA MET A 935 -40.70 -2.75 31.45
C MET A 935 -40.50 -2.40 29.97
N TYR A 936 -40.87 -1.20 29.53
CA TYR A 936 -40.64 -0.76 28.15
C TYR A 936 -39.14 -0.70 27.83
N VAL A 937 -38.34 -0.11 28.72
CA VAL A 937 -36.88 0.00 28.54
C VAL A 937 -36.23 -1.38 28.51
N LEU A 938 -36.62 -2.30 29.39
CA LEU A 938 -35.99 -3.63 29.50
C LEU A 938 -36.46 -4.65 28.46
N THR A 939 -37.66 -4.47 27.89
CA THR A 939 -38.27 -5.48 27.01
C THR A 939 -38.54 -4.99 25.59
N GLY A 940 -38.34 -3.70 25.32
CA GLY A 940 -38.48 -3.12 23.99
C GLY A 940 -39.91 -3.12 23.45
N ASN A 941 -40.02 -3.27 22.13
CA ASN A 941 -41.26 -3.19 21.37
C ASN A 941 -41.94 -4.56 21.14
N TYR A 942 -41.56 -5.65 21.84
CA TYR A 942 -42.05 -7.01 21.56
C TYR A 942 -43.58 -7.18 21.56
N LYS A 943 -44.30 -6.30 22.27
CA LYS A 943 -45.77 -6.27 22.29
C LYS A 943 -46.40 -5.62 21.06
N ALA A 944 -45.68 -4.76 20.33
CA ALA A 944 -46.13 -4.29 19.02
C ALA A 944 -46.18 -5.48 18.04
N ASP A 945 -45.10 -6.27 17.98
CA ASP A 945 -44.95 -7.40 17.06
C ASP A 945 -45.99 -8.51 17.26
N GLN A 946 -46.27 -8.91 18.51
CA GLN A 946 -47.23 -9.98 18.79
C GLN A 946 -48.68 -9.61 18.46
N VAL A 947 -49.03 -8.32 18.50
CA VAL A 947 -50.38 -7.84 18.18
C VAL A 947 -50.64 -7.85 16.67
N HIS A 948 -49.57 -7.87 15.84
CA HIS A 948 -49.66 -7.92 14.38
C HIS A 948 -49.71 -9.35 13.79
N VAL A 949 -49.32 -10.38 14.55
CA VAL A 949 -49.29 -11.77 14.08
C VAL A 949 -50.65 -12.26 13.52
N PRO A 950 -51.81 -12.00 14.14
CA PRO A 950 -53.09 -12.45 13.58
C PRO A 950 -53.43 -11.81 12.23
N ALA A 951 -53.14 -10.52 12.06
CA ALA A 951 -53.42 -9.78 10.82
C ALA A 951 -52.43 -10.13 9.69
N LEU A 952 -51.16 -10.43 10.03
CA LEU A 952 -50.15 -10.92 9.09
C LEU A 952 -50.46 -12.34 8.60
N LEU A 953 -50.94 -13.23 9.49
CA LEU A 953 -51.38 -14.58 9.13
C LEU A 953 -52.63 -14.58 8.24
N GLU A 954 -53.53 -13.61 8.42
CA GLU A 954 -54.71 -13.46 7.58
C GLU A 954 -54.37 -12.93 6.17
N ARG A 955 -53.32 -12.12 6.03
CA ARG A 955 -52.79 -11.64 4.73
C ARG A 955 -51.93 -12.68 3.99
N LEU A 956 -51.15 -13.50 4.70
CA LEU A 956 -50.37 -14.60 4.10
C LEU A 956 -51.23 -15.80 3.69
N GLY A 957 -52.49 -15.84 4.12
CA GLY A 957 -53.47 -16.88 3.81
C GLY A 957 -54.45 -16.54 2.66
N GLN A 958 -54.28 -15.43 1.94
CA GLN A 958 -55.12 -15.02 0.80
C GLN A 958 -54.39 -15.06 -0.53
#